data_AF-A0A8C1A6J4-F1
#
_entry.id   AF-A0A8C1A6J4-F1
#
_cell.length_a   1.000
_cell.length_b   1.000
_cell.length_c   1.000
_cell.angle_alpha   90.00
_cell.angle_beta   90.00
_cell.angle_gamma   90.00
#
_symmetry.space_group_name_H-M   'P 1'
#
loop_
_entity.id
_entity.type
_entity.pdbx_description
1 polymer ?
#
loop_
_entity_poly.entity_id
_entity_poly.type
_entity_poly.pdbx_seq_one_letter_code
_entity_poly.pdbx_strand_id
1 'polypeptide(L)'
;MPVFHTKTIESILEPVAQQISHLVIMHEEGEVDGKAIPDLTSPVAAVQAAVSNLVRYFSETDPYSVPARDYLIDGSRGILSGTSDLLLTFDEAELNVIFGKSQNEHQFLTSTSSLHGVEEALKNRNYTFEKMSAEINEIIRVLQLTSWDEDAWANKDTEAMRRALALIESKMGQAKGWLRDPNCLPGDPGEHALRQVLDEAGKVGELCAGKERREILGTAKTLGQMTDQVSDVRTRGQGATPMGMQKAQQVGQGLDILVGKVENAARKLEALTNAKQAITKRIDTAQSWLADPYGGPEGEENIRALLVEAKRIADLCEDPKERDDILRSISEVAGLTARLVELRKMGKGDTPEARALAKQIGTALQNLQAKTNRAVANMRPAKAAVTLEGKMEQALHWINNPGVDDHGVGQAAIRGLIAEGRRLGNSLPGPYRQELLAKCERVEQLMMQLADLAARGEGESPQARAVAAYLLDAIKDLKAKMQEAMTQEVSDVFSDTTTPIKLLAVAATAPLEAPNREEVFEERASNFENHASRLGATAEKAAAVGTANKSTVEGIQAAVKSSRDLTPQVTSAARILLKNPGNQAAYEHFETMKNQWIDNMEKMTSLVDEAIDTKSLLDASEEAIKKDIDKCRVAMANVQPQMLVAGATSIARRANRVLLVAKREVENSEDPKFRELVKAASDELGRTISPMVMAAKAVAGNIQDQGSQKGFLDSGYRILAAVGKVREAFQPQEPDFPPPPPDLDQLHVSDDQAPPKPPLPEGEVPPPRPPPPEEKDEEFPEQKAGEMVSEPMMVAARQLHDEARKWSSKVSGTIMF
;
A
#
# COMPACT_ATOMS: atom_id res chain seq x y z
N MET A 1 -11.57 -15.79 -21.37
CA MET A 1 -10.22 -15.18 -21.38
C MET A 1 -9.23 -16.33 -21.29
N PRO A 2 -8.04 -16.26 -21.93
CA PRO A 2 -7.01 -17.25 -21.67
C PRO A 2 -6.63 -17.22 -20.18
N VAL A 3 -6.53 -18.38 -19.55
CA VAL A 3 -6.24 -18.55 -18.12
C VAL A 3 -4.97 -19.36 -17.94
N PHE A 4 -4.13 -18.97 -16.99
CA PHE A 4 -2.86 -19.65 -16.69
C PHE A 4 -2.46 -19.43 -15.22
N HIS A 5 -3.46 -19.27 -14.34
CA HIS A 5 -3.27 -18.94 -12.92
C HIS A 5 -2.76 -20.11 -12.07
N THR A 6 -2.80 -21.34 -12.58
CA THR A 6 -2.23 -22.52 -11.91
C THR A 6 -1.10 -23.13 -12.72
N LYS A 7 -0.11 -23.72 -12.03
CA LYS A 7 1.02 -24.41 -12.68
C LYS A 7 0.58 -25.54 -13.60
N THR A 8 -0.53 -26.21 -13.28
CA THR A 8 -1.10 -27.26 -14.11
C THR A 8 -1.61 -26.69 -15.44
N ILE A 9 -2.37 -25.60 -15.39
CA ILE A 9 -2.89 -24.95 -16.59
C ILE A 9 -1.74 -24.39 -17.44
N GLU A 10 -0.78 -23.70 -16.81
CA GLU A 10 0.42 -23.18 -17.47
C GLU A 10 1.22 -24.29 -18.17
N SER A 11 1.54 -25.38 -17.47
CA SER A 11 2.33 -26.49 -18.03
C SER A 11 1.64 -27.25 -19.17
N ILE A 12 0.31 -27.14 -19.30
CA ILE A 12 -0.45 -27.72 -20.40
C ILE A 12 -0.58 -26.72 -21.55
N LEU A 13 -0.86 -25.44 -21.27
CA LEU A 13 -1.05 -24.42 -22.31
C LEU A 13 0.27 -23.98 -22.96
N GLU A 14 1.38 -23.95 -22.22
CA GLU A 14 2.70 -23.56 -22.74
C GLU A 14 3.14 -24.42 -23.95
N PRO A 15 3.18 -25.77 -23.86
CA PRO A 15 3.57 -26.60 -25.01
C PRO A 15 2.52 -26.58 -26.13
N VAL A 16 1.23 -26.38 -25.83
CA VAL A 16 0.17 -26.24 -26.83
C VAL A 16 0.33 -24.93 -27.61
N ALA A 17 0.61 -23.82 -26.92
CA ALA A 17 0.87 -22.53 -27.54
C ALA A 17 2.16 -22.54 -28.36
N GLN A 18 3.21 -23.24 -27.92
CA GLN A 18 4.44 -23.42 -28.67
C GLN A 18 4.23 -24.19 -29.98
N GLN A 19 3.39 -25.23 -29.98
CA GLN A 19 3.07 -25.96 -31.21
C GLN A 19 2.22 -25.13 -32.17
N ILE A 20 1.29 -24.34 -31.63
CA ILE A 20 0.43 -23.46 -32.42
C ILE A 20 1.20 -22.26 -32.98
N SER A 21 2.21 -21.73 -32.27
CA SER A 21 3.02 -20.62 -32.76
C SER A 21 3.75 -20.97 -34.06
N HIS A 22 4.24 -22.21 -34.18
CA HIS A 22 4.84 -22.70 -35.43
C HIS A 22 3.83 -22.70 -36.59
N LEU A 23 2.57 -23.07 -36.35
CA LEU A 23 1.51 -23.03 -37.38
C LEU A 23 1.19 -21.58 -37.80
N VAL A 24 1.21 -20.63 -36.86
CA VAL A 24 0.97 -19.20 -37.13
C VAL A 24 2.13 -18.57 -37.91
N ILE A 25 3.39 -18.91 -37.58
CA ILE A 25 4.56 -18.45 -38.34
C ILE A 25 4.49 -18.92 -39.79
N MET A 26 4.13 -20.20 -40.01
CA MET A 26 3.97 -20.75 -41.37
C MET A 26 2.83 -20.08 -42.16
N HIS A 27 1.77 -19.64 -41.48
CA HIS A 27 0.72 -18.81 -42.09
C HIS A 27 1.26 -17.45 -42.53
N GLU A 28 1.97 -16.75 -41.65
CA GLU A 28 2.54 -15.42 -41.90
C GLU A 28 3.57 -15.44 -43.04
N GLU A 29 4.47 -16.43 -43.07
CA GLU A 29 5.43 -16.64 -44.16
C GLU A 29 4.73 -16.88 -45.50
N GLY A 30 3.55 -17.52 -45.49
CA GLY A 30 2.74 -17.72 -46.68
C GLY A 30 2.04 -16.44 -47.16
N GLU A 31 1.63 -15.58 -46.24
CA GLU A 31 0.92 -14.32 -46.52
C GLU A 31 1.86 -13.21 -46.96
N VAL A 32 2.98 -13.01 -46.26
CA VAL A 32 3.92 -11.91 -46.48
C VAL A 32 4.93 -12.21 -47.58
N ASP A 33 5.52 -13.41 -47.58
CA ASP A 33 6.57 -13.78 -48.55
C ASP A 33 6.03 -14.53 -49.78
N GLY A 34 4.73 -14.83 -49.82
CA GLY A 34 4.11 -15.62 -50.89
C GLY A 34 4.65 -17.05 -50.98
N LYS A 35 5.22 -17.57 -49.89
CA LYS A 35 5.78 -18.93 -49.84
C LYS A 35 4.65 -19.96 -49.74
N ALA A 36 4.89 -21.15 -50.30
CA ALA A 36 3.96 -22.27 -50.17
C ALA A 36 3.98 -22.79 -48.73
N ILE A 37 2.81 -23.02 -48.13
CA ILE A 37 2.69 -23.65 -46.82
C ILE A 37 3.19 -25.11 -46.94
N PRO A 38 4.18 -25.55 -46.14
CA PRO A 38 4.71 -26.90 -46.21
C PRO A 38 3.70 -27.94 -45.70
N ASP A 39 3.98 -29.24 -45.91
CA ASP A 39 3.09 -30.31 -45.45
C ASP A 39 2.81 -30.23 -43.94
N LEU A 40 1.56 -29.93 -43.60
CA LEU A 40 1.08 -29.74 -42.24
C LEU A 40 0.65 -31.06 -41.57
N THR A 41 0.74 -32.20 -42.25
CA THR A 41 0.22 -33.49 -41.74
C THR A 41 0.87 -33.88 -40.41
N SER A 42 2.17 -33.70 -40.24
CA SER A 42 2.87 -34.04 -38.99
C SER A 42 2.70 -32.99 -37.88
N PRO A 43 2.85 -31.66 -38.14
CA PRO A 43 2.57 -30.63 -37.12
C PRO A 43 1.12 -30.65 -36.61
N VAL A 44 0.14 -30.86 -37.49
CA VAL A 44 -1.28 -30.89 -37.10
C VAL A 44 -1.67 -32.20 -36.43
N ALA A 45 -1.02 -33.33 -36.77
CA ALA A 45 -1.17 -34.59 -36.05
C ALA A 45 -0.63 -34.54 -34.62
N ALA A 46 0.38 -33.70 -34.33
CA ALA A 46 0.87 -33.50 -32.97
C ALA A 46 -0.16 -32.79 -32.06
N VAL A 47 -1.07 -32.00 -32.65
CA VAL A 47 -2.13 -31.22 -31.97
C VAL A 47 -3.47 -32.01 -31.86
N GLN A 48 -3.46 -33.33 -32.13
CA GLN A 48 -4.67 -34.02 -32.58
C GLN A 48 -5.62 -34.54 -31.48
N ALA A 49 -6.73 -33.82 -31.34
CA ALA A 49 -8.10 -34.37 -31.34
C ALA A 49 -9.12 -33.37 -31.94
N ALA A 50 -8.83 -32.06 -31.91
CA ALA A 50 -9.72 -30.99 -32.39
C ALA A 50 -9.57 -30.67 -33.90
N VAL A 51 -8.49 -31.10 -34.56
CA VAL A 51 -8.07 -30.59 -35.89
C VAL A 51 -8.35 -31.56 -37.04
N SER A 52 -9.07 -32.66 -36.79
CA SER A 52 -9.32 -33.73 -37.78
C SER A 52 -10.01 -33.26 -39.07
N ASN A 53 -10.76 -32.16 -39.03
CA ASN A 53 -11.37 -31.55 -40.22
C ASN A 53 -10.39 -30.69 -41.04
N LEU A 54 -9.36 -30.12 -40.39
CA LEU A 54 -8.36 -29.27 -41.04
C LEU A 54 -7.30 -30.12 -41.77
N VAL A 55 -6.82 -31.21 -41.17
CA VAL A 55 -5.88 -32.17 -41.80
C VAL A 55 -6.44 -32.67 -43.13
N ARG A 56 -7.73 -33.02 -43.13
CA ARG A 56 -8.44 -33.54 -44.30
C ARG A 56 -8.64 -32.50 -45.40
N TYR A 57 -8.71 -31.20 -45.06
CA TYR A 57 -8.85 -30.12 -46.04
C TYR A 57 -7.50 -29.70 -46.64
N PHE A 58 -6.45 -29.61 -45.81
CA PHE A 58 -5.09 -29.27 -46.24
C PHE A 58 -4.39 -30.38 -47.03
N SER A 59 -4.70 -31.66 -46.79
CA SER A 59 -4.14 -32.78 -47.55
C SER A 59 -4.63 -32.87 -49.00
N GLU A 60 -5.70 -32.15 -49.36
CA GLU A 60 -6.41 -32.30 -50.65
C GLU A 60 -6.52 -30.99 -51.48
N THR A 61 -5.96 -29.84 -51.05
CA THR A 61 -6.14 -28.54 -51.76
C THR A 61 -4.88 -27.69 -51.95
N ASP A 62 -5.00 -26.71 -52.85
CA ASP A 62 -4.01 -25.71 -53.30
C ASP A 62 -3.19 -25.08 -52.14
N PRO A 63 -1.84 -25.20 -52.13
CA PRO A 63 -0.94 -24.61 -51.13
C PRO A 63 -1.03 -23.08 -50.97
N TYR A 64 -1.71 -22.38 -51.88
CA TYR A 64 -1.94 -20.93 -51.84
C TYR A 64 -3.38 -20.55 -51.44
N SER A 65 -4.18 -21.50 -50.95
CA SER A 65 -5.59 -21.28 -50.61
C SER A 65 -5.79 -20.27 -49.47
N VAL A 66 -6.30 -19.08 -49.80
CA VAL A 66 -6.67 -18.03 -48.84
C VAL A 66 -7.74 -18.50 -47.84
N PRO A 67 -8.82 -19.21 -48.24
CA PRO A 67 -9.77 -19.76 -47.27
C PRO A 67 -9.14 -20.76 -46.30
N ALA A 68 -8.17 -21.57 -46.74
CA ALA A 68 -7.49 -22.52 -45.86
C ALA A 68 -6.62 -21.80 -44.81
N ARG A 69 -6.02 -20.66 -45.17
CA ARG A 69 -5.27 -19.78 -44.26
C ARG A 69 -6.16 -19.19 -43.16
N ASP A 70 -7.31 -18.64 -43.53
CA ASP A 70 -8.31 -18.15 -42.58
C ASP A 70 -8.75 -19.26 -41.60
N TYR A 71 -9.05 -20.46 -42.11
CA TYR A 71 -9.41 -21.62 -41.28
C TYR A 71 -8.28 -22.09 -40.36
N LEU A 72 -7.01 -21.94 -40.76
CA LEU A 72 -5.86 -22.30 -39.93
C LEU A 72 -5.72 -21.36 -38.73
N ILE A 73 -5.87 -20.05 -38.93
CA ILE A 73 -5.83 -19.07 -37.84
C ILE A 73 -7.04 -19.23 -36.91
N ASP A 74 -8.25 -19.35 -37.46
CA ASP A 74 -9.45 -19.58 -36.66
C ASP A 74 -9.41 -20.91 -35.90
N GLY A 75 -8.88 -21.97 -36.52
CA GLY A 75 -8.67 -23.27 -35.90
C GLY A 75 -7.64 -23.23 -34.77
N SER A 76 -6.48 -22.61 -35.00
CA SER A 76 -5.43 -22.37 -34.00
C SER A 76 -5.96 -21.60 -32.78
N ARG A 77 -6.73 -20.53 -33.01
CA ARG A 77 -7.38 -19.76 -31.94
C ARG A 77 -8.42 -20.59 -31.19
N GLY A 78 -9.20 -21.40 -31.91
CA GLY A 78 -10.20 -22.29 -31.34
C GLY A 78 -9.60 -23.35 -30.41
N ILE A 79 -8.42 -23.88 -30.73
CA ILE A 79 -7.71 -24.84 -29.88
C ILE A 79 -7.22 -24.17 -28.60
N LEU A 80 -6.54 -23.02 -28.70
CA LEU A 80 -6.08 -22.27 -27.52
C LEU A 80 -7.24 -21.89 -26.58
N SER A 81 -8.32 -21.34 -27.13
CA SER A 81 -9.51 -20.99 -26.35
C SER A 81 -10.16 -22.23 -25.74
N GLY A 82 -10.39 -23.28 -26.54
CA GLY A 82 -11.06 -24.48 -26.11
C GLY A 82 -10.30 -25.26 -25.03
N THR A 83 -8.97 -25.37 -25.15
CA THR A 83 -8.13 -25.98 -24.11
C THR A 83 -8.13 -25.14 -22.84
N SER A 84 -8.02 -23.81 -22.96
CA SER A 84 -8.11 -22.89 -21.82
C SER A 84 -9.46 -23.02 -21.09
N ASP A 85 -10.59 -23.00 -21.82
CA ASP A 85 -11.94 -23.08 -21.25
C ASP A 85 -12.21 -24.45 -20.61
N LEU A 86 -11.71 -25.54 -21.21
CA LEU A 86 -11.83 -26.88 -20.64
C LEU A 86 -11.06 -27.01 -19.32
N LEU A 87 -9.82 -26.55 -19.29
CA LEU A 87 -8.99 -26.59 -18.08
C LEU A 87 -9.58 -25.72 -16.97
N LEU A 88 -10.12 -24.55 -17.33
CA LEU A 88 -10.85 -23.70 -16.39
C LEU A 88 -12.05 -24.44 -15.77
N THR A 89 -12.82 -25.18 -16.57
CA THR A 89 -13.98 -25.94 -16.07
C THR A 89 -13.57 -27.02 -15.06
N PHE A 90 -12.43 -27.68 -15.28
CA PHE A 90 -11.89 -28.65 -14.32
C PHE A 90 -11.43 -27.98 -13.02
N ASP A 91 -10.71 -26.86 -13.13
CA ASP A 91 -10.25 -26.07 -11.98
C ASP A 91 -11.44 -25.56 -11.14
N GLU A 92 -12.49 -25.03 -11.79
CA GLU A 92 -13.74 -24.62 -11.13
C GLU A 92 -14.41 -25.79 -10.38
N ALA A 93 -14.37 -27.01 -10.92
CA ALA A 93 -14.93 -28.18 -10.26
C ALA A 93 -14.14 -28.58 -9.00
N GLU A 94 -12.80 -28.48 -9.01
CA GLU A 94 -11.97 -28.71 -7.83
C GLU A 94 -12.19 -27.65 -6.75
N LEU A 95 -12.27 -26.38 -7.16
CA LEU A 95 -12.57 -25.26 -6.27
C LEU A 95 -13.93 -25.42 -5.57
N ASN A 96 -14.96 -25.90 -6.28
CA ASN A 96 -16.28 -26.16 -5.69
C ASN A 96 -16.26 -27.17 -4.53
N VAL A 97 -15.34 -28.15 -4.55
CA VAL A 97 -15.16 -29.10 -3.42
C VAL A 97 -14.57 -28.39 -2.19
N ILE A 98 -13.61 -27.49 -2.40
CA ILE A 98 -12.99 -26.70 -1.33
C ILE A 98 -14.04 -25.72 -0.76
N PHE A 99 -14.79 -25.04 -1.62
CA PHE A 99 -15.88 -24.14 -1.19
C PHE A 99 -16.93 -24.85 -0.35
N GLY A 100 -17.34 -26.07 -0.73
CA GLY A 100 -18.27 -26.87 0.06
C GLY A 100 -17.76 -27.13 1.48
N LYS A 101 -16.46 -27.41 1.65
CA LYS A 101 -15.84 -27.61 2.98
C LYS A 101 -15.80 -26.30 3.78
N SER A 102 -15.35 -25.21 3.17
CA SER A 102 -15.28 -23.89 3.82
C SER A 102 -16.66 -23.37 4.25
N GLN A 103 -17.70 -23.59 3.43
CA GLN A 103 -19.08 -23.25 3.77
C GLN A 103 -19.63 -24.09 4.92
N ASN A 104 -19.32 -25.39 4.97
CA ASN A 104 -19.71 -26.25 6.08
C ASN A 104 -19.08 -25.80 7.40
N GLU A 105 -17.80 -25.41 7.38
CA GLU A 105 -17.10 -24.88 8.55
C GLU A 105 -17.69 -23.53 9.01
N HIS A 106 -18.00 -22.64 8.07
CA HIS A 106 -18.72 -21.40 8.34
C HIS A 106 -20.10 -21.65 8.99
N GLN A 107 -20.86 -22.63 8.49
CA GLN A 107 -22.16 -22.99 9.02
C GLN A 107 -22.07 -23.63 10.43
N PHE A 108 -21.05 -24.45 10.67
CA PHE A 108 -20.76 -25.00 11.99
C PHE A 108 -20.46 -23.89 13.00
N LEU A 109 -19.55 -22.99 12.65
CA LEU A 109 -19.20 -21.84 13.49
C LEU A 109 -20.45 -21.00 13.81
N THR A 110 -21.33 -20.76 12.82
CA THR A 110 -22.56 -19.98 13.00
C THR A 110 -23.50 -20.63 14.01
N SER A 111 -23.56 -21.96 14.04
CA SER A 111 -24.42 -22.72 14.96
C SER A 111 -23.99 -22.59 16.43
N THR A 112 -22.70 -22.36 16.68
CA THR A 112 -22.13 -22.20 18.04
C THR A 112 -22.37 -20.82 18.68
N SER A 113 -22.83 -19.83 17.89
CA SER A 113 -23.10 -18.46 18.36
C SER A 113 -24.33 -18.33 19.29
N SER A 114 -25.15 -19.38 19.39
CA SER A 114 -26.46 -19.39 20.07
C SER A 114 -26.41 -19.62 21.60
N LEU A 115 -25.23 -19.81 22.19
CA LEU A 115 -25.06 -20.04 23.64
C LEU A 115 -25.02 -18.73 24.44
N HIS A 116 -25.75 -18.66 25.55
CA HIS A 116 -25.83 -17.50 26.45
C HIS A 116 -24.59 -17.38 27.36
N GLY A 117 -24.10 -16.17 27.61
CA GLY A 117 -22.92 -15.88 28.45
C GLY A 117 -22.88 -14.43 28.96
N VAL A 118 -21.90 -14.10 29.80
CA VAL A 118 -21.66 -12.73 30.30
C VAL A 118 -21.28 -11.82 29.13
N GLU A 119 -21.78 -10.57 29.10
CA GLU A 119 -21.65 -9.62 27.98
C GLU A 119 -20.23 -9.52 27.40
N GLU A 120 -19.21 -9.41 28.25
CA GLU A 120 -17.79 -9.34 27.82
C GLU A 120 -17.31 -10.65 27.16
N ALA A 121 -17.68 -11.80 27.71
CA ALA A 121 -17.32 -13.10 27.13
C ALA A 121 -18.04 -13.33 25.79
N LEU A 122 -19.28 -12.84 25.65
CA LEU A 122 -20.01 -12.85 24.38
C LEU A 122 -19.33 -11.97 23.34
N LYS A 123 -18.89 -10.76 23.71
CA LYS A 123 -18.13 -9.87 22.82
C LYS A 123 -16.84 -10.53 22.33
N ASN A 124 -16.03 -11.09 23.24
CA ASN A 124 -14.79 -11.79 22.87
C ASN A 124 -15.05 -12.98 21.94
N ARG A 125 -16.06 -13.81 22.23
CA ARG A 125 -16.42 -14.96 21.39
C ARG A 125 -16.89 -14.53 20.00
N ASN A 126 -17.80 -13.56 19.95
CA ASN A 126 -18.37 -13.07 18.68
C ASN A 126 -17.29 -12.42 17.81
N TYR A 127 -16.35 -11.68 18.41
CA TYR A 127 -15.17 -11.17 17.71
C TYR A 127 -14.38 -12.30 17.03
N THR A 128 -14.02 -13.36 17.76
CA THR A 128 -13.27 -14.49 17.20
C THR A 128 -14.04 -15.15 16.06
N PHE A 129 -15.35 -15.34 16.23
CA PHE A 129 -16.23 -15.89 15.20
C PHE A 129 -16.26 -15.02 13.93
N GLU A 130 -16.52 -13.71 14.08
CA GLU A 130 -16.59 -12.77 12.97
C GLU A 130 -15.27 -12.68 12.21
N LYS A 131 -14.13 -12.71 12.92
CA LYS A 131 -12.81 -12.74 12.29
C LYS A 131 -12.58 -14.03 11.50
N MET A 132 -12.85 -15.19 12.09
CA MET A 132 -12.71 -16.46 11.35
C MET A 132 -13.63 -16.51 10.13
N SER A 133 -14.87 -16.06 10.26
CA SER A 133 -15.83 -15.97 9.14
C SER A 133 -15.33 -15.02 8.04
N ALA A 134 -14.80 -13.84 8.40
CA ALA A 134 -14.26 -12.89 7.44
C ALA A 134 -13.06 -13.46 6.67
N GLU A 135 -12.12 -14.12 7.35
CA GLU A 135 -10.96 -14.75 6.71
C GLU A 135 -11.38 -15.95 5.83
N ILE A 136 -12.36 -16.76 6.26
CA ILE A 136 -12.93 -17.83 5.41
C ILE A 136 -13.56 -17.26 4.14
N ASN A 137 -14.32 -16.17 4.24
CA ASN A 137 -14.92 -15.51 3.07
C ASN A 137 -13.85 -14.92 2.14
N GLU A 138 -12.77 -14.37 2.68
CA GLU A 138 -11.65 -13.88 1.87
C GLU A 138 -10.90 -15.03 1.19
N ILE A 139 -10.70 -16.17 1.87
CA ILE A 139 -10.15 -17.38 1.24
C ILE A 139 -11.03 -17.82 0.08
N ILE A 140 -12.36 -17.89 0.27
CA ILE A 140 -13.30 -18.24 -0.80
C ILE A 140 -13.15 -17.28 -1.98
N ARG A 141 -13.09 -15.96 -1.72
CA ARG A 141 -12.95 -14.94 -2.77
C ARG A 141 -11.64 -15.09 -3.54
N VAL A 142 -10.51 -15.21 -2.83
CA VAL A 142 -9.17 -15.29 -3.46
C VAL A 142 -9.01 -16.57 -4.26
N LEU A 143 -9.57 -17.69 -3.78
CA LEU A 143 -9.58 -18.96 -4.51
C LEU A 143 -10.37 -18.89 -5.83
N GLN A 144 -11.33 -17.98 -5.98
CA GLN A 144 -12.10 -17.78 -7.21
C GLN A 144 -11.36 -16.92 -8.26
N LEU A 145 -10.19 -16.35 -7.92
CA LEU A 145 -9.45 -15.50 -8.84
C LEU A 145 -8.76 -16.33 -9.92
N THR A 146 -9.16 -16.09 -11.16
CA THR A 146 -8.59 -16.71 -12.37
C THR A 146 -7.70 -15.74 -13.15
N SER A 147 -7.63 -14.48 -12.72
CA SER A 147 -6.82 -13.42 -13.31
C SER A 147 -6.50 -12.34 -12.28
N TRP A 148 -6.04 -11.16 -12.71
CA TRP A 148 -5.73 -10.04 -11.82
C TRP A 148 -6.90 -9.67 -10.92
N ASP A 149 -6.63 -9.43 -9.64
CA ASP A 149 -7.65 -9.05 -8.66
C ASP A 149 -8.08 -7.59 -8.82
N GLU A 150 -9.05 -7.37 -9.72
CA GLU A 150 -9.63 -6.04 -9.96
C GLU A 150 -10.44 -5.51 -8.75
N ASP A 151 -10.88 -6.38 -7.84
CA ASP A 151 -11.79 -6.07 -6.73
C ASP A 151 -11.15 -5.99 -5.34
N ALA A 152 -9.91 -6.47 -5.15
CA ALA A 152 -9.13 -6.33 -3.92
C ALA A 152 -9.17 -4.90 -3.35
N TRP A 153 -9.12 -3.93 -4.26
CA TRP A 153 -9.10 -2.51 -3.96
C TRP A 153 -10.45 -1.96 -3.53
N ALA A 154 -11.56 -2.48 -4.07
CA ALA A 154 -12.92 -2.02 -3.76
C ALA A 154 -13.25 -2.19 -2.27
N ASN A 155 -12.93 -3.38 -1.74
CA ASN A 155 -13.19 -3.74 -0.35
C ASN A 155 -12.27 -2.96 0.59
N LYS A 156 -11.03 -2.70 0.19
CA LYS A 156 -10.08 -1.88 0.96
C LYS A 156 -10.52 -0.42 1.07
N ASP A 157 -11.01 0.18 -0.01
CA ASP A 157 -11.42 1.59 -0.03
C ASP A 157 -12.70 1.82 0.78
N THR A 158 -13.70 0.96 0.62
CA THR A 158 -14.94 1.01 1.42
C THR A 158 -14.67 0.82 2.92
N GLU A 159 -13.82 -0.14 3.29
CA GLU A 159 -13.41 -0.32 4.68
C GLU A 159 -12.56 0.85 5.20
N ALA A 160 -11.69 1.45 4.38
CA ALA A 160 -10.95 2.65 4.75
C ALA A 160 -11.89 3.83 5.02
N MET A 161 -12.91 4.05 4.19
CA MET A 161 -13.91 5.10 4.41
C MET A 161 -14.74 4.86 5.68
N ARG A 162 -15.20 3.62 5.91
CA ARG A 162 -15.95 3.25 7.12
C ARG A 162 -15.14 3.52 8.39
N ARG A 163 -13.85 3.17 8.36
CA ARG A 163 -12.91 3.44 9.46
C ARG A 163 -12.71 4.93 9.71
N ALA A 164 -12.48 5.71 8.66
CA ALA A 164 -12.33 7.15 8.76
C ALA A 164 -13.58 7.80 9.36
N LEU A 165 -14.78 7.41 8.92
CA LEU A 165 -16.06 7.86 9.48
C LEU A 165 -16.20 7.56 10.97
N ALA A 166 -15.95 6.32 11.40
CA ALA A 166 -16.03 5.94 12.80
C ALA A 166 -15.06 6.76 13.69
N LEU A 167 -13.86 7.05 13.17
CA LEU A 167 -12.87 7.87 13.87
C LEU A 167 -13.30 9.34 13.93
N ILE A 168 -13.86 9.88 12.84
CA ILE A 168 -14.43 11.23 12.80
C ILE A 168 -15.54 11.37 13.83
N GLU A 169 -16.49 10.44 13.88
CA GLU A 169 -17.59 10.42 14.83
C GLU A 169 -17.08 10.40 16.28
N SER A 170 -16.11 9.53 16.58
CA SER A 170 -15.50 9.40 17.90
C SER A 170 -14.83 10.69 18.38
N LYS A 171 -14.20 11.45 17.48
CA LYS A 171 -13.45 12.68 17.81
C LYS A 171 -14.30 13.95 17.74
N MET A 172 -15.46 13.91 17.10
CA MET A 172 -16.31 15.08 16.87
C MET A 172 -16.72 15.78 18.18
N GLY A 173 -17.03 15.01 19.24
CA GLY A 173 -17.40 15.57 20.53
C GLY A 173 -16.29 16.41 21.17
N GLN A 174 -15.05 15.92 21.14
CA GLN A 174 -13.88 16.62 21.68
C GLN A 174 -13.54 17.87 20.85
N ALA A 175 -13.58 17.74 19.52
CA ALA A 175 -13.34 18.86 18.60
C ALA A 175 -14.36 20.00 18.80
N LYS A 176 -15.66 19.68 18.87
CA LYS A 176 -16.71 20.68 19.13
C LYS A 176 -16.64 21.26 20.53
N GLY A 177 -16.21 20.48 21.53
CA GLY A 177 -15.96 20.97 22.89
C GLY A 177 -14.92 22.09 22.89
N TRP A 178 -13.78 21.87 22.22
CA TRP A 178 -12.72 22.88 22.10
C TRP A 178 -13.17 24.14 21.39
N LEU A 179 -14.01 24.04 20.36
CA LEU A 179 -14.53 25.21 19.65
C LEU A 179 -15.54 26.03 20.48
N ARG A 180 -16.30 25.36 21.36
CA ARG A 180 -17.30 26.01 22.23
C ARG A 180 -16.67 26.75 23.41
N ASP A 181 -15.57 26.24 23.96
CA ASP A 181 -14.87 26.90 25.06
C ASP A 181 -13.82 27.91 24.52
N PRO A 182 -14.03 29.23 24.73
CA PRO A 182 -13.10 30.25 24.26
C PRO A 182 -11.78 30.29 25.05
N ASN A 183 -11.67 29.58 26.18
CA ASN A 183 -10.50 29.59 27.06
C ASN A 183 -9.56 28.40 26.82
N CYS A 184 -9.95 27.41 26.00
CA CYS A 184 -9.06 26.31 25.67
C CYS A 184 -7.80 26.81 24.96
N LEU A 185 -6.66 26.21 25.29
CA LEU A 185 -5.38 26.59 24.72
C LEU A 185 -5.13 25.84 23.41
N PRO A 186 -4.35 26.45 22.50
CA PRO A 186 -3.81 25.72 21.36
C PRO A 186 -2.90 24.57 21.82
N GLY A 187 -3.02 23.41 21.20
CA GLY A 187 -2.34 22.17 21.59
C GLY A 187 -3.12 21.30 22.57
N ASP A 188 -4.30 21.73 23.02
CA ASP A 188 -5.16 20.89 23.86
C ASP A 188 -5.66 19.65 23.09
N PRO A 189 -6.02 18.54 23.79
CA PRO A 189 -6.55 17.34 23.15
C PRO A 189 -7.71 17.58 22.18
N GLY A 190 -8.51 18.61 22.42
CA GLY A 190 -9.62 18.99 21.54
C GLY A 190 -9.18 19.65 20.21
N GLU A 191 -8.07 20.40 20.18
CA GLU A 191 -7.49 20.88 18.90
C GLU A 191 -6.93 19.69 18.11
N HIS A 192 -6.23 18.78 18.79
CA HIS A 192 -5.73 17.55 18.18
C HIS A 192 -6.86 16.70 17.60
N ALA A 193 -7.97 16.55 18.33
CA ALA A 193 -9.17 15.86 17.85
C ALA A 193 -9.75 16.53 16.59
N LEU A 194 -9.80 17.87 16.55
CA LEU A 194 -10.26 18.62 15.38
C LEU A 194 -9.35 18.35 14.17
N ARG A 195 -8.03 18.46 14.34
CA ARG A 195 -7.08 18.19 13.24
C ARG A 195 -7.16 16.75 12.75
N GLN A 196 -7.37 15.79 13.66
CA GLN A 196 -7.60 14.39 13.30
C GLN A 196 -8.87 14.22 12.45
N VAL A 197 -9.97 14.91 12.77
CA VAL A 197 -11.20 14.90 11.95
C VAL A 197 -10.91 15.41 10.53
N LEU A 198 -10.14 16.50 10.39
CA LEU A 198 -9.79 17.05 9.08
C LEU A 198 -8.90 16.09 8.27
N ASP A 199 -7.94 15.43 8.93
CA ASP A 199 -7.05 14.45 8.28
C ASP A 199 -7.84 13.24 7.78
N GLU A 200 -8.73 12.66 8.60
CA GLU A 200 -9.56 11.52 8.21
C GLU A 200 -10.54 11.89 7.10
N ALA A 201 -11.14 13.07 7.14
CA ALA A 201 -11.96 13.58 6.05
C ALA A 201 -11.15 13.77 4.76
N GLY A 202 -9.89 14.22 4.88
CA GLY A 202 -8.94 14.31 3.79
C GLY A 202 -8.65 12.95 3.16
N LYS A 203 -8.42 11.91 3.97
CA LYS A 203 -8.23 10.53 3.48
C LYS A 203 -9.44 10.03 2.69
N VAL A 204 -10.66 10.29 3.15
CA VAL A 204 -11.87 9.94 2.38
C VAL A 204 -11.91 10.72 1.07
N GLY A 205 -11.61 12.01 1.09
CA GLY A 205 -11.53 12.83 -0.11
C GLY A 205 -10.52 12.29 -1.14
N GLU A 206 -9.39 11.74 -0.69
CA GLU A 206 -8.40 11.10 -1.57
C GLU A 206 -8.85 9.77 -2.16
N LEU A 207 -9.88 9.13 -1.60
CA LEU A 207 -10.53 7.93 -2.15
C LEU A 207 -11.69 8.27 -3.10
N CYS A 208 -12.04 9.55 -3.25
CA CYS A 208 -13.04 10.04 -4.21
C CYS A 208 -12.40 10.41 -5.55
N ALA A 209 -13.21 10.50 -6.61
CA ALA A 209 -12.79 11.03 -7.90
C ALA A 209 -13.43 12.40 -8.21
N GLY A 210 -12.93 13.07 -9.24
CA GLY A 210 -13.62 14.18 -9.88
C GLY A 210 -13.96 15.38 -8.99
N LYS A 211 -15.25 15.77 -8.99
CA LYS A 211 -15.75 16.95 -8.27
C LYS A 211 -15.85 16.71 -6.76
N GLU A 212 -16.35 15.55 -6.36
CA GLU A 212 -16.53 15.19 -4.96
C GLU A 212 -15.22 15.28 -4.16
N ARG A 213 -14.13 14.73 -4.73
CA ARG A 213 -12.78 14.85 -4.18
C ARG A 213 -12.37 16.30 -3.93
N ARG A 214 -12.50 17.16 -4.95
CA ARG A 214 -12.11 18.58 -4.85
C ARG A 214 -12.90 19.32 -3.78
N GLU A 215 -14.19 19.02 -3.64
CA GLU A 215 -15.03 19.67 -2.65
C GLU A 215 -14.70 19.25 -1.22
N ILE A 216 -14.45 17.97 -0.96
CA ILE A 216 -14.08 17.47 0.37
C ILE A 216 -12.72 18.05 0.77
N LEU A 217 -11.69 17.89 -0.08
CA LEU A 217 -10.34 18.38 0.19
C LEU A 217 -10.29 19.90 0.33
N GLY A 218 -11.01 20.64 -0.52
CA GLY A 218 -11.10 22.09 -0.43
C GLY A 218 -11.78 22.57 0.86
N THR A 219 -12.83 21.88 1.31
CA THR A 219 -13.50 22.18 2.59
C THR A 219 -12.56 21.89 3.76
N ALA A 220 -11.89 20.73 3.79
CA ALA A 220 -10.93 20.38 4.83
C ALA A 220 -9.76 21.37 4.92
N LYS A 221 -9.20 21.79 3.78
CA LYS A 221 -8.12 22.80 3.72
C LYS A 221 -8.56 24.15 4.28
N THR A 222 -9.75 24.62 3.87
CA THR A 222 -10.31 25.89 4.37
C THR A 222 -10.52 25.84 5.88
N LEU A 223 -11.06 24.73 6.39
CA LEU A 223 -11.28 24.56 7.82
C LEU A 223 -9.97 24.49 8.59
N GLY A 224 -8.94 23.81 8.07
CA GLY A 224 -7.61 23.78 8.68
C GLY A 224 -7.03 25.19 8.85
N GLN A 225 -7.10 26.03 7.82
CA GLN A 225 -6.65 27.42 7.88
C GLN A 225 -7.47 28.26 8.88
N MET A 226 -8.78 28.04 8.94
CA MET A 226 -9.64 28.72 9.92
C MET A 226 -9.33 28.26 11.35
N THR A 227 -9.01 26.99 11.56
CA THR A 227 -8.55 26.46 12.86
C THR A 227 -7.24 27.13 13.28
N ASP A 228 -6.27 27.28 12.37
CA ASP A 228 -5.02 27.99 12.67
C ASP A 228 -5.30 29.43 13.10
N GLN A 229 -6.23 30.13 12.42
CA GLN A 229 -6.65 31.47 12.83
C GLN A 229 -7.33 31.50 14.21
N VAL A 230 -8.11 30.48 14.56
CA VAL A 230 -8.71 30.37 15.90
C VAL A 230 -7.63 30.15 16.95
N SER A 231 -6.66 29.26 16.67
CA SER A 231 -5.52 29.01 17.56
C SER A 231 -4.71 30.29 17.78
N ASP A 232 -4.38 31.04 16.72
CA ASP A 232 -3.65 32.31 16.82
C ASP A 232 -4.39 33.36 17.66
N VAL A 233 -5.71 33.47 17.47
CA VAL A 233 -6.56 34.38 18.25
C VAL A 233 -6.55 33.97 19.73
N ARG A 234 -6.58 32.67 20.04
CA ARG A 234 -6.50 32.15 21.42
C ARG A 234 -5.13 32.37 22.04
N THR A 235 -4.03 32.15 21.30
CA THR A 235 -2.65 32.44 21.77
C THR A 235 -2.49 33.92 22.16
N ARG A 236 -3.17 34.82 21.44
CA ARG A 236 -3.19 36.26 21.75
C ARG A 236 -4.13 36.65 22.88
N GLY A 237 -4.77 35.68 23.55
CA GLY A 237 -5.77 35.91 24.60
C GLY A 237 -7.10 36.50 24.10
N GLN A 238 -7.35 36.44 22.79
CA GLN A 238 -8.52 37.04 22.13
C GLN A 238 -9.65 36.03 21.84
N GLY A 239 -9.58 34.82 22.41
CA GLY A 239 -10.55 33.74 22.19
C GLY A 239 -11.99 34.10 22.55
N ALA A 240 -12.19 34.82 23.65
CA ALA A 240 -13.51 35.25 24.13
C ALA A 240 -14.05 36.53 23.44
N THR A 241 -13.34 37.07 22.44
CA THR A 241 -13.85 38.21 21.66
C THR A 241 -14.99 37.76 20.73
N PRO A 242 -15.94 38.64 20.36
CA PRO A 242 -16.98 38.30 19.39
C PRO A 242 -16.42 37.73 18.08
N MET A 243 -15.29 38.27 17.61
CA MET A 243 -14.61 37.80 16.40
C MET A 243 -13.98 36.40 16.61
N GLY A 244 -13.36 36.14 17.76
CA GLY A 244 -12.80 34.82 18.10
C GLY A 244 -13.87 33.74 18.21
N MET A 245 -14.97 34.04 18.92
CA MET A 245 -16.12 33.14 19.05
C MET A 245 -16.83 32.90 17.70
N GLN A 246 -16.99 33.94 16.88
CA GLN A 246 -17.58 33.82 15.55
C GLN A 246 -16.75 32.91 14.64
N LYS A 247 -15.41 33.06 14.63
CA LYS A 247 -14.52 32.17 13.87
C LYS A 247 -14.63 30.72 14.33
N ALA A 248 -14.60 30.48 15.65
CA ALA A 248 -14.75 29.13 16.21
C ALA A 248 -16.11 28.50 15.85
N GLN A 249 -17.19 29.30 15.86
CA GLN A 249 -18.52 28.87 15.44
C GLN A 249 -18.56 28.51 13.94
N GLN A 250 -17.91 29.30 13.08
CA GLN A 250 -17.84 29.00 11.65
C GLN A 250 -17.07 27.70 11.38
N VAL A 251 -15.98 27.44 12.10
CA VAL A 251 -15.27 26.15 12.02
C VAL A 251 -16.21 25.02 12.45
N GLY A 252 -16.97 25.19 13.54
CA GLY A 252 -17.92 24.19 14.02
C GLY A 252 -19.01 23.83 13.00
N GLN A 253 -19.60 24.83 12.34
CA GLN A 253 -20.58 24.63 11.27
C GLN A 253 -19.95 23.99 10.02
N GLY A 254 -18.72 24.40 9.69
CA GLY A 254 -17.98 23.84 8.58
C GLY A 254 -17.63 22.36 8.79
N LEU A 255 -17.32 21.95 10.02
CA LEU A 255 -17.12 20.53 10.36
C LEU A 255 -18.38 19.70 10.07
N ASP A 256 -19.57 20.20 10.41
CA ASP A 256 -20.83 19.51 10.11
C ASP A 256 -21.06 19.33 8.59
N ILE A 257 -20.74 20.36 7.81
CA ILE A 257 -20.81 20.30 6.34
C ILE A 257 -19.80 19.28 5.80
N LEU A 258 -18.56 19.29 6.30
CA LEU A 258 -17.51 18.38 5.88
C LEU A 258 -17.90 16.93 6.15
N VAL A 259 -18.41 16.63 7.36
CA VAL A 259 -18.87 15.28 7.74
C VAL A 259 -19.99 14.82 6.82
N GLY A 260 -21.00 15.66 6.56
CA GLY A 260 -22.09 15.31 5.64
C GLY A 260 -21.59 15.00 4.22
N LYS A 261 -20.56 15.68 3.73
CA LYS A 261 -19.92 15.36 2.43
C LYS A 261 -19.20 14.02 2.47
N VAL A 262 -18.45 13.75 3.53
CA VAL A 262 -17.71 12.49 3.73
C VAL A 262 -18.67 11.29 3.84
N GLU A 263 -19.78 11.43 4.57
CA GLU A 263 -20.82 10.40 4.68
C GLU A 263 -21.48 10.11 3.33
N ASN A 264 -21.75 11.15 2.53
CA ASN A 264 -22.32 10.99 1.19
C ASN A 264 -21.37 10.22 0.26
N ALA A 265 -20.08 10.58 0.26
CA ALA A 265 -19.07 9.89 -0.53
C ALA A 265 -18.94 8.40 -0.14
N ALA A 266 -18.90 8.11 1.16
CA ALA A 266 -18.83 6.74 1.65
C ALA A 266 -20.05 5.90 1.24
N ARG A 267 -21.26 6.45 1.41
CA ARG A 267 -22.51 5.79 0.97
C ARG A 267 -22.53 5.55 -0.53
N LYS A 268 -22.05 6.51 -1.32
CA LYS A 268 -21.96 6.39 -2.79
C LYS A 268 -21.03 5.25 -3.19
N LEU A 269 -19.81 5.20 -2.65
CA LEU A 269 -18.83 4.16 -2.98
C LEU A 269 -19.30 2.76 -2.54
N GLU A 270 -19.92 2.66 -1.36
CA GLU A 270 -20.50 1.40 -0.87
C GLU A 270 -21.66 0.95 -1.76
N ALA A 271 -22.56 1.87 -2.16
CA ALA A 271 -23.66 1.56 -3.07
C ALA A 271 -23.16 1.08 -4.44
N LEU A 272 -22.12 1.71 -5.00
CA LEU A 272 -21.49 1.29 -6.26
C LEU A 272 -20.87 -0.11 -6.16
N THR A 273 -20.16 -0.37 -5.07
CA THR A 273 -19.49 -1.66 -4.83
C THR A 273 -20.51 -2.79 -4.64
N ASN A 274 -21.55 -2.54 -3.83
CA ASN A 274 -22.63 -3.50 -3.61
C ASN A 274 -23.43 -3.77 -4.90
N ALA A 275 -23.72 -2.73 -5.69
CA ALA A 275 -24.40 -2.89 -6.97
C ALA A 275 -23.56 -3.73 -7.96
N LYS A 276 -22.24 -3.47 -8.05
CA LYS A 276 -21.31 -4.26 -8.86
C LYS A 276 -21.33 -5.73 -8.46
N GLN A 277 -21.17 -6.03 -7.17
CA GLN A 277 -21.18 -7.41 -6.65
C GLN A 277 -22.53 -8.10 -6.90
N ALA A 278 -23.64 -7.38 -6.72
CA ALA A 278 -24.98 -7.90 -6.98
C ALA A 278 -25.20 -8.23 -8.46
N ILE A 279 -24.68 -7.40 -9.39
CA ILE A 279 -24.73 -7.68 -10.83
C ILE A 279 -23.95 -8.95 -11.14
N THR A 280 -22.69 -9.06 -10.68
CA THR A 280 -21.84 -10.24 -10.93
C THR A 280 -22.52 -11.52 -10.45
N LYS A 281 -23.02 -11.56 -9.21
CA LYS A 281 -23.72 -12.74 -8.67
C LYS A 281 -24.98 -13.12 -9.47
N ARG A 282 -25.72 -12.13 -9.97
CA ARG A 282 -26.98 -12.36 -10.70
C ARG A 282 -26.74 -12.76 -12.16
N ILE A 283 -25.60 -12.39 -12.75
CA ILE A 283 -25.24 -12.77 -14.11
C ILE A 283 -25.14 -14.29 -14.25
N ASP A 284 -24.46 -14.97 -13.33
CA ASP A 284 -24.29 -16.43 -13.41
C ASP A 284 -25.63 -17.17 -13.38
N THR A 285 -26.53 -16.69 -12.52
CA THR A 285 -27.90 -17.22 -12.41
C THR A 285 -28.71 -16.92 -13.67
N ALA A 286 -28.56 -15.72 -14.24
CA ALA A 286 -29.22 -15.34 -15.47
C ALA A 286 -28.72 -16.14 -16.68
N GLN A 287 -27.41 -16.39 -16.80
CA GLN A 287 -26.84 -17.20 -17.87
C GLN A 287 -27.34 -18.64 -17.80
N SER A 288 -27.41 -19.23 -16.61
CA SER A 288 -28.00 -20.57 -16.40
C SER A 288 -29.47 -20.64 -16.85
N TRP A 289 -30.27 -19.62 -16.55
CA TRP A 289 -31.66 -19.53 -16.98
C TRP A 289 -31.84 -19.29 -18.49
N LEU A 290 -30.91 -18.57 -19.11
CA LEU A 290 -30.90 -18.38 -20.57
C LEU A 290 -30.55 -19.69 -21.30
N ALA A 291 -29.69 -20.52 -20.71
CA ALA A 291 -29.31 -21.82 -21.24
C ALA A 291 -30.44 -22.86 -21.16
N ASP A 292 -31.32 -22.77 -20.14
CA ASP A 292 -32.50 -23.63 -20.01
C ASP A 292 -33.72 -23.06 -20.77
N PRO A 293 -34.16 -23.69 -21.88
CA PRO A 293 -35.33 -23.24 -22.66
C PRO A 293 -36.65 -23.23 -21.87
N TYR A 294 -36.73 -23.96 -20.76
CA TYR A 294 -37.91 -24.14 -19.93
C TYR A 294 -37.82 -23.41 -18.58
N GLY A 295 -36.81 -22.55 -18.41
CA GLY A 295 -36.60 -21.83 -17.15
C GLY A 295 -37.81 -21.01 -16.71
N GLY A 296 -38.15 -21.10 -15.43
CA GLY A 296 -39.31 -20.45 -14.80
C GLY A 296 -39.19 -18.92 -14.65
N PRO A 297 -40.21 -18.25 -14.08
CA PRO A 297 -40.25 -16.78 -13.94
C PRO A 297 -39.14 -16.19 -13.05
N GLU A 298 -38.55 -17.01 -12.17
CA GLU A 298 -37.47 -16.62 -11.27
C GLU A 298 -36.23 -16.08 -12.01
N GLY A 299 -35.94 -16.59 -13.21
CA GLY A 299 -34.83 -16.09 -14.01
C GLY A 299 -35.10 -14.73 -14.65
N GLU A 300 -36.34 -14.45 -15.05
CA GLU A 300 -36.74 -13.12 -15.51
C GLU A 300 -36.61 -12.10 -14.36
N GLU A 301 -37.02 -12.49 -13.15
CA GLU A 301 -36.89 -11.65 -11.95
C GLU A 301 -35.41 -11.35 -11.62
N ASN A 302 -34.53 -12.33 -11.80
CA ASN A 302 -33.09 -12.13 -11.63
C ASN A 302 -32.50 -11.13 -12.64
N ILE A 303 -32.88 -11.22 -13.92
CA ILE A 303 -32.47 -10.24 -14.94
C ILE A 303 -33.03 -8.86 -14.58
N ARG A 304 -34.30 -8.76 -14.17
CA ARG A 304 -34.91 -7.49 -13.78
C ARG A 304 -34.21 -6.85 -12.59
N ALA A 305 -33.86 -7.65 -11.57
CA ALA A 305 -33.11 -7.17 -10.40
C ALA A 305 -31.70 -6.72 -10.79
N LEU A 306 -31.02 -7.41 -11.71
CA LEU A 306 -29.73 -6.99 -12.26
C LEU A 306 -29.84 -5.63 -12.96
N LEU A 307 -30.87 -5.42 -13.77
CA LEU A 307 -31.08 -4.14 -14.46
C LEU A 307 -31.35 -2.97 -13.48
N VAL A 308 -32.00 -3.25 -12.34
CA VAL A 308 -32.19 -2.25 -11.26
C VAL A 308 -30.83 -1.83 -10.66
N GLU A 309 -29.93 -2.78 -10.42
CA GLU A 309 -28.59 -2.48 -9.91
C GLU A 309 -27.72 -1.76 -10.96
N ALA A 310 -27.82 -2.14 -12.24
CA ALA A 310 -27.15 -1.42 -13.33
C ALA A 310 -27.65 0.03 -13.44
N LYS A 311 -28.96 0.25 -13.25
CA LYS A 311 -29.55 1.59 -13.21
C LYS A 311 -29.03 2.38 -12.01
N ARG A 312 -28.90 1.76 -10.83
CA ARG A 312 -28.31 2.40 -9.65
C ARG A 312 -26.88 2.90 -9.93
N ILE A 313 -26.06 2.13 -10.65
CA ILE A 313 -24.72 2.56 -11.07
C ILE A 313 -24.81 3.76 -12.03
N ALA A 314 -25.71 3.73 -13.00
CA ALA A 314 -25.93 4.84 -13.93
C ALA A 314 -26.36 6.12 -13.21
N ASP A 315 -27.29 6.04 -12.26
CA ASP A 315 -27.80 7.18 -11.49
C ASP A 315 -26.72 7.84 -10.62
N LEU A 316 -25.69 7.08 -10.21
CA LEU A 316 -24.55 7.56 -9.43
C LEU A 316 -23.36 8.02 -10.28
N CYS A 317 -23.39 7.79 -11.61
CA CYS A 317 -22.33 8.12 -12.54
C CYS A 317 -22.25 9.63 -12.80
N GLU A 318 -21.03 10.19 -12.75
CA GLU A 318 -20.80 11.61 -13.00
C GLU A 318 -20.66 11.95 -14.49
N ASP A 319 -20.23 11.01 -15.33
CA ASP A 319 -20.11 11.21 -16.78
C ASP A 319 -21.47 10.98 -17.46
N PRO A 320 -22.08 12.02 -18.06
CA PRO A 320 -23.35 11.88 -18.77
C PRO A 320 -23.30 10.87 -19.91
N LYS A 321 -22.15 10.73 -20.59
CA LYS A 321 -22.00 9.82 -21.73
C LYS A 321 -22.02 8.36 -21.27
N GLU A 322 -21.23 8.03 -20.23
CA GLU A 322 -21.21 6.68 -19.68
C GLU A 322 -22.57 6.30 -19.07
N ARG A 323 -23.22 7.23 -18.37
CA ARG A 323 -24.58 7.05 -17.87
C ARG A 323 -25.55 6.70 -18.99
N ASP A 324 -25.60 7.51 -20.04
CA ASP A 324 -26.57 7.35 -21.13
C ASP A 324 -26.31 6.05 -21.92
N ASP A 325 -25.04 5.64 -22.06
CA ASP A 325 -24.67 4.37 -22.69
C ASP A 325 -25.07 3.14 -21.85
N ILE A 326 -25.03 3.23 -20.52
CA ILE A 326 -25.54 2.18 -19.62
C ILE A 326 -27.08 2.11 -19.71
N LEU A 327 -27.78 3.25 -19.66
CA LEU A 327 -29.24 3.31 -19.74
C LEU A 327 -29.77 2.74 -21.08
N ARG A 328 -29.05 2.96 -22.18
CA ARG A 328 -29.37 2.37 -23.48
C ARG A 328 -29.25 0.85 -23.45
N SER A 329 -28.17 0.31 -22.89
CA SER A 329 -27.98 -1.15 -22.74
C SER A 329 -29.00 -1.78 -21.80
N ILE A 330 -29.41 -1.09 -20.73
CA ILE A 330 -30.51 -1.54 -19.86
C ILE A 330 -31.81 -1.70 -20.66
N SER A 331 -32.12 -0.71 -21.49
CA SER A 331 -33.35 -0.71 -22.31
C SER A 331 -33.32 -1.82 -23.36
N GLU A 332 -32.16 -2.07 -23.98
CA GLU A 332 -31.95 -3.16 -24.93
C GLU A 332 -32.16 -4.53 -24.27
N VAL A 333 -31.50 -4.80 -23.15
CA VAL A 333 -31.63 -6.08 -22.43
C VAL A 333 -33.07 -6.30 -22.00
N ALA A 334 -33.73 -5.29 -21.41
CA ALA A 334 -35.12 -5.38 -21.00
C ALA A 334 -36.05 -5.77 -22.17
N GLY A 335 -35.87 -5.13 -23.33
CA GLY A 335 -36.66 -5.42 -24.53
C GLY A 335 -36.43 -6.83 -25.08
N LEU A 336 -35.18 -7.29 -25.15
CA LEU A 336 -34.85 -8.64 -25.59
C LEU A 336 -35.39 -9.71 -24.63
N THR A 337 -35.24 -9.50 -23.32
CA THR A 337 -35.76 -10.42 -22.29
C THR A 337 -37.28 -10.53 -22.34
N ALA A 338 -38.00 -9.41 -22.50
CA ALA A 338 -39.46 -9.43 -22.64
C ALA A 338 -39.92 -10.28 -23.82
N ARG A 339 -39.26 -10.14 -24.99
CA ARG A 339 -39.54 -10.96 -26.18
C ARG A 339 -39.28 -12.45 -25.94
N LEU A 340 -38.21 -12.81 -25.24
CA LEU A 340 -37.90 -14.21 -24.90
C LEU A 340 -38.96 -14.80 -23.97
N VAL A 341 -39.39 -14.05 -22.96
CA VAL A 341 -40.43 -14.47 -22.02
C VAL A 341 -41.77 -14.69 -22.74
N GLU A 342 -42.13 -13.83 -23.69
CA GLU A 342 -43.33 -14.03 -24.51
C GLU A 342 -43.25 -15.32 -25.34
N LEU A 343 -42.11 -15.60 -25.99
CA LEU A 343 -41.90 -16.85 -26.71
C LEU A 343 -42.02 -18.07 -25.79
N ARG A 344 -41.44 -18.02 -24.59
CA ARG A 344 -41.55 -19.10 -23.59
C ARG A 344 -43.01 -19.30 -23.15
N LYS A 345 -43.77 -18.22 -22.89
CA LYS A 345 -45.20 -18.28 -22.56
C LYS A 345 -46.05 -18.89 -23.67
N MET A 346 -45.67 -18.69 -24.93
CA MET A 346 -46.32 -19.31 -26.09
C MET A 346 -45.90 -20.77 -26.33
N GLY A 347 -45.09 -21.37 -25.46
CA GLY A 347 -44.54 -22.73 -25.62
C GLY A 347 -43.44 -22.83 -26.68
N LYS A 348 -42.90 -21.70 -27.16
CA LYS A 348 -41.85 -21.62 -28.19
C LYS A 348 -40.44 -21.44 -27.61
N GLY A 349 -40.24 -21.77 -26.33
CA GLY A 349 -38.97 -21.58 -25.63
C GLY A 349 -37.78 -22.32 -26.23
N ASP A 350 -38.02 -23.46 -26.90
CA ASP A 350 -36.99 -24.31 -27.51
C ASP A 350 -36.78 -24.06 -29.02
N THR A 351 -37.40 -23.02 -29.57
CA THR A 351 -37.25 -22.70 -31.00
C THR A 351 -35.86 -22.13 -31.32
N PRO A 352 -35.35 -22.29 -32.56
CA PRO A 352 -34.11 -21.63 -32.98
C PRO A 352 -34.11 -20.12 -32.75
N GLU A 353 -35.26 -19.47 -32.91
CA GLU A 353 -35.46 -18.04 -32.62
C GLU A 353 -35.26 -17.73 -31.13
N ALA A 354 -35.90 -18.49 -30.23
CA ALA A 354 -35.77 -18.30 -28.79
C ALA A 354 -34.33 -18.59 -28.30
N ARG A 355 -33.67 -19.62 -28.83
CA ARG A 355 -32.27 -19.94 -28.51
C ARG A 355 -31.29 -18.85 -29.00
N ALA A 356 -31.51 -18.32 -30.20
CA ALA A 356 -30.71 -17.20 -30.71
C ALA A 356 -30.91 -15.93 -29.87
N LEU A 357 -32.15 -15.64 -29.49
CA LEU A 357 -32.49 -14.51 -28.62
C LEU A 357 -31.88 -14.66 -27.22
N ALA A 358 -31.89 -15.87 -26.64
CA ALA A 358 -31.24 -16.15 -25.37
C ALA A 358 -29.72 -15.91 -25.42
N LYS A 359 -29.05 -16.35 -26.49
CA LYS A 359 -27.61 -16.06 -26.73
C LYS A 359 -27.35 -14.56 -26.87
N GLN A 360 -28.22 -13.84 -27.58
CA GLN A 360 -28.13 -12.39 -27.74
C GLN A 360 -28.27 -11.66 -26.39
N ILE A 361 -29.24 -12.06 -25.55
CA ILE A 361 -29.40 -11.53 -24.19
C ILE A 361 -28.16 -11.82 -23.35
N GLY A 362 -27.63 -13.05 -23.41
CA GLY A 362 -26.42 -13.43 -22.68
C GLY A 362 -25.22 -12.55 -23.03
N THR A 363 -25.05 -12.22 -24.32
CA THR A 363 -24.00 -11.30 -24.80
C THR A 363 -24.26 -9.86 -24.34
N ALA A 364 -25.51 -9.40 -24.42
CA ALA A 364 -25.89 -8.06 -23.99
C ALA A 364 -25.71 -7.85 -22.47
N LEU A 365 -25.96 -8.88 -21.65
CA LEU A 365 -25.69 -8.88 -20.21
C LEU A 365 -24.20 -8.74 -19.89
N GLN A 366 -23.34 -9.47 -20.61
CA GLN A 366 -21.88 -9.36 -20.46
C GLN A 366 -21.37 -7.96 -20.85
N ASN A 367 -21.89 -7.40 -21.96
CA ASN A 367 -21.58 -6.03 -22.37
C ASN A 367 -22.05 -4.99 -21.34
N LEU A 368 -23.24 -5.19 -20.75
CA LEU A 368 -23.74 -4.33 -19.68
C LEU A 368 -22.83 -4.40 -18.46
N GLN A 369 -22.39 -5.61 -18.05
CA GLN A 369 -21.46 -5.79 -16.94
C GLN A 369 -20.15 -5.04 -17.17
N ALA A 370 -19.56 -5.16 -18.37
CA ALA A 370 -18.34 -4.46 -18.73
C ALA A 370 -18.50 -2.94 -18.64
N LYS A 371 -19.61 -2.39 -19.15
CA LYS A 371 -19.93 -0.96 -19.06
C LYS A 371 -20.10 -0.51 -17.60
N THR A 372 -20.82 -1.28 -16.78
CA THR A 372 -21.01 -0.94 -15.36
C THR A 372 -19.70 -1.03 -14.58
N ASN A 373 -18.86 -2.03 -14.86
CA ASN A 373 -17.54 -2.18 -14.24
C ASN A 373 -16.64 -0.99 -14.56
N ARG A 374 -16.62 -0.57 -15.84
CA ARG A 374 -15.89 0.62 -16.29
C ARG A 374 -16.37 1.89 -15.58
N ALA A 375 -17.68 2.12 -15.51
CA ALA A 375 -18.22 3.29 -14.81
C ALA A 375 -17.81 3.31 -13.32
N VAL A 376 -17.86 2.16 -12.65
CA VAL A 376 -17.40 2.03 -11.25
C VAL A 376 -15.90 2.31 -11.12
N ALA A 377 -15.08 1.84 -12.07
CA ALA A 377 -13.65 2.10 -12.08
C ALA A 377 -13.33 3.60 -12.27
N ASN A 378 -14.02 4.27 -13.19
CA ASN A 378 -13.81 5.70 -13.49
C ASN A 378 -14.26 6.63 -12.35
N MET A 379 -15.17 6.17 -11.49
CA MET A 379 -15.57 6.89 -10.28
C MET A 379 -14.57 6.74 -9.13
N ARG A 380 -13.48 5.99 -9.32
CA ARG A 380 -12.39 5.84 -8.34
C ARG A 380 -11.16 6.63 -8.79
N PRO A 381 -10.39 7.18 -7.85
CA PRO A 381 -9.14 7.85 -8.18
C PRO A 381 -8.08 6.86 -8.65
N ALA A 382 -7.16 7.35 -9.48
CA ALA A 382 -5.95 6.62 -9.83
C ALA A 382 -5.17 6.25 -8.55
N LYS A 383 -4.72 4.99 -8.48
CA LYS A 383 -4.01 4.47 -7.31
C LYS A 383 -2.51 4.66 -7.46
N ALA A 384 -1.94 5.42 -6.55
CA ALA A 384 -0.50 5.48 -6.37
C ALA A 384 0.02 4.18 -5.73
N ALA A 385 1.32 3.94 -5.87
CA ALA A 385 2.02 2.88 -5.16
C ALA A 385 1.84 3.03 -3.65
N VAL A 386 1.90 1.91 -2.92
CA VAL A 386 1.76 1.93 -1.45
C VAL A 386 3.06 2.37 -0.78
N THR A 387 4.20 1.99 -1.36
CA THR A 387 5.55 2.32 -0.85
C THR A 387 5.95 3.76 -1.18
N LEU A 388 6.83 4.32 -0.37
CA LEU A 388 7.39 5.65 -0.61
C LEU A 388 8.18 5.69 -1.93
N GLU A 389 9.06 4.74 -2.17
CA GLU A 389 9.88 4.69 -3.40
C GLU A 389 9.02 4.51 -4.65
N GLY A 390 7.98 3.67 -4.60
CA GLY A 390 7.07 3.51 -5.73
C GLY A 390 6.30 4.81 -6.04
N LYS A 391 5.93 5.61 -5.02
CA LYS A 391 5.34 6.94 -5.24
C LYS A 391 6.35 7.89 -5.86
N MET A 392 7.62 7.82 -5.45
CA MET A 392 8.69 8.64 -6.02
C MET A 392 8.92 8.33 -7.50
N GLU A 393 8.91 7.04 -7.88
CA GLU A 393 9.04 6.60 -9.27
C GLU A 393 7.87 7.07 -10.13
N GLN A 394 6.63 6.88 -9.65
CA GLN A 394 5.43 7.36 -10.33
C GLN A 394 5.41 8.89 -10.49
N ALA A 395 5.82 9.62 -9.44
CA ALA A 395 5.96 11.07 -9.50
C ALA A 395 7.02 11.49 -10.52
N LEU A 396 8.20 10.85 -10.50
CA LEU A 396 9.30 11.15 -11.41
C LEU A 396 8.92 10.90 -12.87
N HIS A 397 8.20 9.81 -13.14
CA HIS A 397 7.70 9.47 -14.47
C HIS A 397 6.86 10.61 -15.06
N TRP A 398 5.89 11.11 -14.28
CA TRP A 398 5.04 12.23 -14.69
C TRP A 398 5.81 13.56 -14.80
N ILE A 399 6.74 13.83 -13.88
CA ILE A 399 7.56 15.05 -13.91
C ILE A 399 8.41 15.12 -15.18
N ASN A 400 8.94 13.98 -15.62
CA ASN A 400 9.74 13.89 -16.84
C ASN A 400 8.90 13.96 -18.11
N ASN A 401 7.64 13.50 -18.06
CA ASN A 401 6.75 13.39 -19.23
C ASN A 401 5.36 13.99 -18.94
N PRO A 402 5.26 15.28 -18.59
CA PRO A 402 4.00 15.85 -18.07
C PRO A 402 2.89 15.94 -19.14
N GLY A 403 3.24 15.86 -20.43
CA GLY A 403 2.30 15.85 -21.56
C GLY A 403 1.75 14.46 -21.93
N VAL A 404 2.27 13.38 -21.34
CA VAL A 404 1.80 12.00 -21.59
C VAL A 404 0.72 11.65 -20.57
N ASP A 405 -0.38 11.04 -21.01
CA ASP A 405 -1.45 10.60 -20.10
C ASP A 405 -1.00 9.37 -19.30
N ASP A 406 -0.69 9.58 -18.02
CA ASP A 406 -0.37 8.52 -17.06
C ASP A 406 -1.60 8.07 -16.25
N HIS A 407 -2.81 8.38 -16.75
CA HIS A 407 -4.10 8.21 -16.08
C HIS A 407 -4.16 8.91 -14.70
N GLY A 408 -3.34 9.93 -14.48
CA GLY A 408 -3.28 10.72 -13.25
C GLY A 408 -2.52 10.06 -12.10
N VAL A 409 -1.81 8.96 -12.34
CA VAL A 409 -1.08 8.18 -11.32
C VAL A 409 0.06 8.99 -10.71
N GLY A 410 0.88 9.69 -11.51
CA GLY A 410 2.01 10.46 -11.01
C GLY A 410 1.59 11.65 -10.15
N GLN A 411 0.53 12.37 -10.56
CA GLN A 411 -0.04 13.40 -9.70
C GLN A 411 -0.68 12.81 -8.43
N ALA A 412 -1.30 11.63 -8.51
CA ALA A 412 -1.83 10.94 -7.32
C ALA A 412 -0.71 10.56 -6.35
N ALA A 413 0.45 10.12 -6.86
CA ALA A 413 1.61 9.81 -6.06
C ALA A 413 2.16 11.04 -5.32
N ILE A 414 2.32 12.17 -6.01
CA ILE A 414 2.76 13.44 -5.39
C ILE A 414 1.79 13.88 -4.29
N ARG A 415 0.48 13.76 -4.54
CA ARG A 415 -0.54 14.10 -3.52
C ARG A 415 -0.50 13.16 -2.33
N GLY A 416 -0.26 11.86 -2.56
CA GLY A 416 0.01 10.90 -1.50
C GLY A 416 1.22 11.28 -0.64
N LEU A 417 2.32 11.74 -1.27
CA LEU A 417 3.51 12.23 -0.54
C LEU A 417 3.18 13.46 0.32
N ILE A 418 2.47 14.44 -0.24
CA ILE A 418 2.04 15.64 0.48
C ILE A 418 1.13 15.29 1.66
N ALA A 419 0.18 14.36 1.47
CA ALA A 419 -0.74 13.92 2.51
C ALA A 419 0.01 13.28 3.68
N GLU A 420 0.99 12.42 3.41
CA GLU A 420 1.85 11.84 4.46
C GLU A 420 2.70 12.89 5.16
N GLY A 421 3.24 13.87 4.43
CA GLY A 421 3.98 14.99 5.02
C GLY A 421 3.13 15.83 5.97
N ARG A 422 1.88 16.12 5.60
CA ARG A 422 0.91 16.80 6.47
C ARG A 422 0.59 15.98 7.71
N ARG A 423 0.37 14.67 7.54
CA ARG A 423 0.06 13.74 8.63
C ARG A 423 1.21 13.63 9.65
N LEU A 424 2.46 13.58 9.17
CA LEU A 424 3.65 13.66 10.02
C LEU A 424 3.77 15.01 10.71
N GLY A 425 3.50 16.11 9.99
CA GLY A 425 3.55 17.46 10.55
C GLY A 425 2.64 17.63 11.77
N ASN A 426 1.48 16.98 11.81
CA ASN A 426 0.51 17.11 12.90
C ASN A 426 0.96 16.50 14.24
N SER A 427 1.97 15.60 14.25
CA SER A 427 2.59 15.09 15.49
C SER A 427 3.83 15.88 15.93
N LEU A 428 4.32 16.83 15.12
CA LEU A 428 5.54 17.58 15.40
C LEU A 428 5.28 18.87 16.21
N PRO A 429 6.26 19.32 17.01
CA PRO A 429 6.20 20.63 17.65
C PRO A 429 6.14 21.78 16.62
N GLY A 430 5.53 22.91 17.01
CA GLY A 430 5.20 24.04 16.13
C GLY A 430 6.25 24.44 15.08
N PRO A 431 7.52 24.70 15.45
CA PRO A 431 8.54 25.10 14.48
C PRO A 431 8.83 24.04 13.40
N TYR A 432 9.01 22.77 13.81
CA TYR A 432 9.26 21.65 12.90
C TYR A 432 8.04 21.34 12.03
N ARG A 433 6.85 21.51 12.60
CA ARG A 433 5.59 21.37 11.87
C ARG A 433 5.47 22.41 10.75
N GLN A 434 5.72 23.68 11.04
CA GLN A 434 5.65 24.74 10.04
C GLN A 434 6.66 24.53 8.91
N GLU A 435 7.87 24.08 9.24
CA GLU A 435 8.90 23.73 8.24
C GLU A 435 8.43 22.62 7.29
N LEU A 436 7.89 21.52 7.83
CA LEU A 436 7.42 20.40 7.03
C LEU A 436 6.19 20.77 6.17
N LEU A 437 5.24 21.54 6.74
CA LEU A 437 4.08 22.02 6.01
C LEU A 437 4.45 22.98 4.87
N ALA A 438 5.46 23.85 5.08
CA ALA A 438 5.95 24.74 4.02
C ALA A 438 6.53 23.96 2.83
N LYS A 439 7.28 22.86 3.09
CA LYS A 439 7.76 21.96 2.03
C LYS A 439 6.60 21.30 1.29
N CYS A 440 5.58 20.82 2.02
CA CYS A 440 4.36 20.23 1.44
C CYS A 440 3.63 21.24 0.51
N GLU A 441 3.47 22.48 0.94
CA GLU A 441 2.85 23.54 0.15
C GLU A 441 3.66 23.88 -1.10
N ARG A 442 4.99 23.92 -0.98
CA ARG A 442 5.89 24.17 -2.11
C ARG A 442 5.76 23.10 -3.19
N VAL A 443 5.72 21.82 -2.80
CA VAL A 443 5.50 20.70 -3.72
C VAL A 443 4.11 20.79 -4.37
N GLU A 444 3.06 21.07 -3.59
CA GLU A 444 1.69 21.22 -4.11
C GLU A 444 1.60 22.34 -5.17
N GLN A 445 2.21 23.49 -4.90
CA GLN A 445 2.23 24.64 -5.83
C GLN A 445 2.94 24.32 -7.15
N LEU A 446 4.12 23.70 -7.08
CA LEU A 446 4.91 23.33 -8.26
C LEU A 446 4.21 22.26 -9.09
N MET A 447 3.60 21.25 -8.45
CA MET A 447 2.81 20.23 -9.13
C MET A 447 1.63 20.86 -9.89
N MET A 448 0.87 21.76 -9.24
CA MET A 448 -0.26 22.43 -9.89
C MET A 448 0.19 23.31 -11.06
N GLN A 449 1.33 23.98 -10.93
CA GLN A 449 1.90 24.79 -12.02
C GLN A 449 2.31 23.92 -13.22
N LEU A 450 2.96 22.78 -12.99
CA LEU A 450 3.34 21.86 -14.06
C LEU A 450 2.11 21.23 -14.73
N ALA A 451 1.09 20.87 -13.95
CA ALA A 451 -0.17 20.33 -14.47
C ALA A 451 -0.94 21.34 -15.34
N ASP A 452 -0.97 22.63 -14.98
CA ASP A 452 -1.59 23.69 -15.78
C ASP A 452 -0.84 23.92 -17.10
N LEU A 453 0.50 23.92 -17.08
CA LEU A 453 1.32 24.00 -18.30
C LEU A 453 1.06 22.80 -19.23
N ALA A 454 1.04 21.59 -18.69
CA ALA A 454 0.74 20.38 -19.44
C ALA A 454 -0.66 20.40 -20.06
N ALA A 455 -1.68 20.83 -19.29
CA ALA A 455 -3.06 20.91 -19.76
C ALA A 455 -3.25 21.92 -20.91
N ARG A 456 -2.36 22.89 -21.06
CA ARG A 456 -2.32 23.85 -22.18
C ARG A 456 -1.54 23.35 -23.40
N GLY A 457 -0.98 22.14 -23.33
CA GLY A 457 -0.09 21.60 -24.36
C GLY A 457 1.34 22.16 -24.28
N GLU A 458 1.70 22.85 -23.20
CA GLU A 458 3.02 23.47 -22.99
C GLU A 458 3.93 22.61 -22.08
N GLY A 459 3.64 21.32 -21.94
CA GLY A 459 4.35 20.40 -21.03
C GLY A 459 5.84 20.21 -21.35
N GLU A 460 6.27 20.45 -22.59
CA GLU A 460 7.68 20.37 -23.00
C GLU A 460 8.38 21.73 -23.08
N SER A 461 7.68 22.82 -22.74
CA SER A 461 8.24 24.17 -22.80
C SER A 461 9.46 24.34 -21.88
N PRO A 462 10.39 25.27 -22.16
CA PRO A 462 11.50 25.58 -21.26
C PRO A 462 11.03 25.94 -19.84
N GLN A 463 9.87 26.59 -19.73
CA GLN A 463 9.23 26.88 -18.44
C GLN A 463 8.78 25.61 -17.73
N ALA A 464 8.11 24.68 -18.43
CA ALA A 464 7.70 23.40 -17.85
C ALA A 464 8.91 22.57 -17.38
N ARG A 465 9.99 22.53 -18.17
CA ARG A 465 11.25 21.86 -17.79
C ARG A 465 11.88 22.45 -16.52
N ALA A 466 11.86 23.78 -16.37
CA ALA A 466 12.35 24.44 -15.16
C ALA A 466 11.47 24.12 -13.94
N VAL A 467 10.13 24.17 -14.08
CA VAL A 467 9.20 23.80 -13.01
C VAL A 467 9.34 22.33 -12.62
N ALA A 468 9.52 21.43 -13.59
CA ALA A 468 9.78 20.01 -13.37
C ALA A 468 11.06 19.77 -12.55
N ALA A 469 12.16 20.45 -12.88
CA ALA A 469 13.40 20.37 -12.10
C ALA A 469 13.22 20.87 -10.66
N TYR A 470 12.56 22.02 -10.46
CA TYR A 470 12.28 22.52 -9.12
C TYR A 470 11.35 21.60 -8.31
N LEU A 471 10.38 20.97 -8.97
CA LEU A 471 9.47 20.02 -8.36
C LEU A 471 10.21 18.76 -7.91
N LEU A 472 11.11 18.24 -8.75
CA LEU A 472 11.92 17.08 -8.43
C LEU A 472 12.78 17.31 -7.18
N ASP A 473 13.47 18.44 -7.09
CA ASP A 473 14.28 18.77 -5.92
C ASP A 473 13.42 18.98 -4.67
N ALA A 474 12.27 19.65 -4.80
CA ALA A 474 11.34 19.85 -3.69
C ALA A 474 10.76 18.53 -3.15
N ILE A 475 10.49 17.55 -4.02
CA ILE A 475 10.01 16.22 -3.60
C ILE A 475 11.12 15.44 -2.88
N LYS A 476 12.37 15.50 -3.36
CA LYS A 476 13.52 14.86 -2.68
C LYS A 476 13.74 15.43 -1.27
N ASP A 477 13.67 16.75 -1.15
CA ASP A 477 13.78 17.46 0.13
C ASP A 477 12.61 17.12 1.08
N LEU A 478 11.37 17.07 0.55
CA LEU A 478 10.21 16.63 1.33
C LEU A 478 10.38 15.17 1.81
N LYS A 479 10.83 14.27 0.95
CA LYS A 479 11.14 12.86 1.31
C LYS A 479 12.11 12.79 2.48
N ALA A 480 13.26 13.45 2.37
CA ALA A 480 14.28 13.44 3.42
C ALA A 480 13.73 13.95 4.75
N LYS A 481 12.97 15.07 4.73
CA LYS A 481 12.38 15.64 5.95
C LYS A 481 11.33 14.74 6.58
N MET A 482 10.50 14.07 5.77
CA MET A 482 9.52 13.11 6.27
C MET A 482 10.19 11.89 6.90
N GLN A 483 11.25 11.36 6.29
CA GLN A 483 12.00 10.22 6.85
C GLN A 483 12.68 10.58 8.18
N GLU A 484 13.28 11.77 8.28
CA GLU A 484 13.85 12.30 9.53
C GLU A 484 12.78 12.35 10.63
N ALA A 485 11.65 13.00 10.38
CA ALA A 485 10.56 13.15 11.34
C ALA A 485 9.96 11.79 11.78
N MET A 486 9.75 10.89 10.82
CA MET A 486 9.23 9.54 11.08
C MET A 486 10.19 8.74 11.96
N THR A 487 11.50 8.80 11.68
CA THR A 487 12.53 8.06 12.43
C THR A 487 12.57 8.52 13.90
N GLN A 488 12.46 9.83 14.14
CA GLN A 488 12.37 10.38 15.50
C GLN A 488 11.10 9.92 16.22
N GLU A 489 9.95 9.96 15.55
CA GLU A 489 8.67 9.49 16.13
C GLU A 489 8.72 8.00 16.48
N VAL A 490 9.33 7.16 15.62
CA VAL A 490 9.51 5.73 15.89
C VAL A 490 10.48 5.48 17.04
N SER A 491 11.60 6.20 17.10
CA SER A 491 12.56 6.09 18.22
C SER A 491 11.86 6.36 19.55
N ASP A 492 10.98 7.36 19.59
CA ASP A 492 10.22 7.74 20.78
C ASP A 492 9.10 6.76 21.14
N VAL A 493 8.19 6.47 20.21
CA VAL A 493 6.96 5.71 20.48
C VAL A 493 7.25 4.23 20.73
N PHE A 494 8.18 3.64 19.97
CA PHE A 494 8.55 2.23 20.11
C PHE A 494 9.67 1.99 21.14
N SER A 495 10.07 3.02 21.90
CA SER A 495 11.00 2.83 23.03
C SER A 495 10.40 1.98 24.16
N ASP A 496 9.07 1.97 24.30
CA ASP A 496 8.36 1.12 25.25
C ASP A 496 7.04 0.63 24.67
N THR A 497 7.02 -0.63 24.30
CA THR A 497 5.84 -1.26 23.71
C THR A 497 5.00 -2.04 24.71
N THR A 498 5.49 -2.30 25.94
CA THR A 498 4.88 -3.29 26.85
C THR A 498 4.53 -2.79 28.25
N THR A 499 5.06 -1.66 28.73
CA THR A 499 4.71 -1.18 30.08
C THR A 499 3.21 -0.97 30.27
N PRO A 500 2.46 -0.32 29.35
CA PRO A 500 1.04 -0.08 29.57
C PRO A 500 0.22 -1.36 29.76
N ILE A 501 0.47 -2.43 28.99
CA ILE A 501 -0.20 -3.72 29.17
C ILE A 501 0.24 -4.43 30.46
N LYS A 502 1.49 -4.26 30.89
CA LYS A 502 1.97 -4.77 32.19
C LYS A 502 1.28 -4.07 33.36
N LEU A 503 1.06 -2.76 33.28
CA LEU A 503 0.33 -2.01 34.29
C LEU A 503 -1.15 -2.39 34.32
N LEU A 504 -1.75 -2.65 33.15
CA LEU A 504 -3.10 -3.19 33.05
C LEU A 504 -3.21 -4.57 33.72
N ALA A 505 -2.25 -5.47 33.48
CA ALA A 505 -2.20 -6.78 34.11
C ALA A 505 -2.16 -6.68 35.64
N VAL A 506 -1.30 -5.81 36.19
CA VAL A 506 -1.21 -5.56 37.63
C VAL A 506 -2.55 -5.04 38.17
N ALA A 507 -3.17 -4.08 37.49
CA ALA A 507 -4.47 -3.53 37.89
C ALA A 507 -5.60 -4.58 37.84
N ALA A 508 -5.62 -5.45 36.83
CA ALA A 508 -6.61 -6.53 36.70
C ALA A 508 -6.52 -7.55 37.85
N THR A 509 -5.31 -7.79 38.35
CA THR A 509 -5.05 -8.71 39.49
C THR A 509 -5.07 -8.03 40.86
N ALA A 510 -5.44 -6.75 40.94
CA ALA A 510 -5.44 -6.01 42.19
C ALA A 510 -6.34 -6.68 43.26
N PRO A 511 -5.91 -6.74 44.54
CA PRO A 511 -6.71 -7.28 45.65
C PRO A 511 -8.08 -6.59 45.77
N LEU A 512 -9.07 -7.31 46.32
CA LEU A 512 -10.44 -6.79 46.49
C LEU A 512 -10.48 -5.56 47.40
N GLU A 513 -9.55 -5.46 48.35
CA GLU A 513 -9.43 -4.40 49.34
C GLU A 513 -8.67 -3.16 48.81
N ALA A 514 -8.17 -3.22 47.56
CA ALA A 514 -7.42 -2.10 46.99
C ALA A 514 -8.34 -0.87 46.84
N PRO A 515 -7.95 0.31 47.37
CA PRO A 515 -8.73 1.52 47.21
C PRO A 515 -8.82 1.92 45.73
N ASN A 516 -10.01 2.38 45.31
CA ASN A 516 -10.28 2.86 43.96
C ASN A 516 -9.94 1.84 42.86
N ARG A 517 -10.05 0.53 43.16
CA ARG A 517 -9.67 -0.58 42.26
C ARG A 517 -10.24 -0.44 40.85
N GLU A 518 -11.52 -0.10 40.73
CA GLU A 518 -12.16 0.08 39.42
C GLU A 518 -11.64 1.32 38.68
N GLU A 519 -11.52 2.46 39.37
CA GLU A 519 -11.01 3.71 38.77
C GLU A 519 -9.57 3.55 38.27
N VAL A 520 -8.70 2.92 39.08
CA VAL A 520 -7.31 2.63 38.71
C VAL A 520 -7.27 1.68 37.52
N PHE A 521 -8.13 0.66 37.49
CA PHE A 521 -8.23 -0.23 36.33
C PHE A 521 -8.65 0.53 35.07
N GLU A 522 -9.68 1.38 35.12
CA GLU A 522 -10.11 2.18 33.97
C GLU A 522 -9.02 3.12 33.48
N GLU A 523 -8.28 3.76 34.39
CA GLU A 523 -7.13 4.61 34.02
C GLU A 523 -6.06 3.79 33.29
N ARG A 524 -5.72 2.59 33.78
CA ARG A 524 -4.72 1.72 33.12
C ARG A 524 -5.22 1.14 31.81
N ALA A 525 -6.49 0.77 31.70
CA ALA A 525 -7.11 0.31 30.47
C ALA A 525 -7.09 1.41 29.40
N SER A 526 -7.53 2.62 29.75
CA SER A 526 -7.50 3.77 28.85
C SER A 526 -6.07 4.13 28.40
N ASN A 527 -5.11 4.10 29.33
CA ASN A 527 -3.69 4.32 28.99
C ASN A 527 -3.16 3.25 28.03
N PHE A 528 -3.52 1.98 28.22
CA PHE A 528 -3.15 0.90 27.32
C PHE A 528 -3.75 1.09 25.92
N GLU A 529 -5.04 1.40 25.82
CA GLU A 529 -5.73 1.60 24.55
C GLU A 529 -5.17 2.80 23.77
N ASN A 530 -4.95 3.92 24.45
CA ASN A 530 -4.35 5.11 23.86
C ASN A 530 -2.91 4.83 23.36
N HIS A 531 -2.13 4.07 24.13
CA HIS A 531 -0.77 3.69 23.74
C HIS A 531 -0.74 2.73 22.55
N ALA A 532 -1.60 1.70 22.56
CA ALA A 532 -1.74 0.76 21.45
C ALA A 532 -2.15 1.48 20.15
N SER A 533 -3.09 2.43 20.25
CA SER A 533 -3.49 3.28 19.12
C SER A 533 -2.31 4.12 18.59
N ARG A 534 -1.50 4.69 19.48
CA ARG A 534 -0.31 5.47 19.10
C ARG A 534 0.77 4.63 18.43
N LEU A 535 1.01 3.41 18.92
CA LEU A 535 1.92 2.44 18.29
C LEU A 535 1.46 2.11 16.87
N GLY A 536 0.17 1.78 16.70
CA GLY A 536 -0.41 1.49 15.39
C GLY A 536 -0.32 2.67 14.42
N ALA A 537 -0.66 3.88 14.86
CA ALA A 537 -0.56 5.09 14.04
C ALA A 537 0.87 5.40 13.60
N THR A 538 1.85 5.16 14.48
CA THR A 538 3.28 5.35 14.18
C THR A 538 3.81 4.29 13.22
N ALA A 539 3.38 3.03 13.39
CA ALA A 539 3.68 1.95 12.46
C ALA A 539 3.13 2.25 11.04
N GLU A 540 1.91 2.78 10.92
CA GLU A 540 1.37 3.21 9.63
C GLU A 540 2.18 4.35 9.00
N LYS A 541 2.79 5.24 9.80
CA LYS A 541 3.72 6.27 9.30
C LYS A 541 5.02 5.66 8.78
N ALA A 542 5.61 4.73 9.51
CA ALA A 542 6.78 4.00 9.07
C ALA A 542 6.52 3.22 7.78
N ALA A 543 5.36 2.57 7.66
CA ALA A 543 4.97 1.85 6.45
C ALA A 543 4.78 2.79 5.23
N ALA A 544 4.31 4.03 5.44
CA ALA A 544 4.03 4.96 4.35
C ALA A 544 5.25 5.77 3.87
N VAL A 545 6.22 6.00 4.76
CA VAL A 545 7.36 6.92 4.57
C VAL A 545 8.72 6.23 4.72
N GLY A 546 8.75 4.99 5.21
CA GLY A 546 9.97 4.21 5.35
C GLY A 546 10.57 3.77 4.01
N THR A 547 11.71 3.10 4.11
CA THR A 547 12.42 2.44 3.00
C THR A 547 11.93 1.02 2.74
N ALA A 548 10.79 0.65 3.32
CA ALA A 548 10.21 -0.69 3.23
C ALA A 548 9.78 -1.06 1.80
N ASN A 549 10.01 -2.33 1.45
CA ASN A 549 9.41 -2.93 0.26
C ASN A 549 7.90 -3.19 0.48
N LYS A 550 7.19 -3.55 -0.60
CA LYS A 550 5.74 -3.79 -0.57
C LYS A 550 5.32 -4.84 0.47
N SER A 551 6.08 -5.93 0.60
CA SER A 551 5.78 -7.02 1.54
C SER A 551 5.90 -6.55 2.99
N THR A 552 6.96 -5.81 3.33
CA THR A 552 7.16 -5.25 4.67
C THR A 552 6.05 -4.25 5.01
N VAL A 553 5.65 -3.39 4.06
CA VAL A 553 4.51 -2.46 4.22
C VAL A 553 3.20 -3.21 4.49
N GLU A 554 2.88 -4.23 3.69
CA GLU A 554 1.68 -5.06 3.89
C GLU A 554 1.72 -5.81 5.23
N GLY A 555 2.89 -6.30 5.63
CA GLY A 555 3.12 -6.91 6.93
C GLY A 555 2.87 -5.96 8.10
N ILE A 556 3.35 -4.71 8.01
CA ILE A 556 3.09 -3.68 9.03
C ILE A 556 1.59 -3.40 9.10
N GLN A 557 0.93 -3.19 7.96
CA GLN A 557 -0.51 -2.90 7.92
C GLN A 557 -1.34 -4.05 8.53
N ALA A 558 -0.96 -5.30 8.29
CA ALA A 558 -1.58 -6.47 8.91
C ALA A 558 -1.38 -6.49 10.43
N ALA A 559 -0.16 -6.19 10.92
CA ALA A 559 0.14 -6.14 12.34
C ALA A 559 -0.60 -4.99 13.06
N VAL A 560 -0.74 -3.82 12.40
CA VAL A 560 -1.55 -2.69 12.91
C VAL A 560 -3.03 -3.07 12.98
N LYS A 561 -3.57 -3.70 11.93
CA LYS A 561 -4.95 -4.20 11.93
C LYS A 561 -5.17 -5.17 13.10
N SER A 562 -4.29 -6.16 13.26
CA SER A 562 -4.34 -7.12 14.37
C SER A 562 -4.26 -6.45 15.74
N SER A 563 -3.37 -5.46 15.91
CA SER A 563 -3.25 -4.68 17.15
C SER A 563 -4.56 -3.99 17.53
N ARG A 564 -5.17 -3.29 16.56
CA ARG A 564 -6.43 -2.58 16.74
C ARG A 564 -7.56 -3.54 17.09
N ASP A 565 -7.58 -4.71 16.46
CA ASP A 565 -8.60 -5.72 16.65
C ASP A 565 -8.46 -6.44 18.01
N LEU A 566 -7.23 -6.75 18.45
CA LEU A 566 -6.93 -7.42 19.71
C LEU A 566 -7.01 -6.51 20.94
N THR A 567 -6.71 -5.22 20.82
CA THR A 567 -6.63 -4.28 21.95
C THR A 567 -7.91 -4.28 22.81
N PRO A 568 -9.12 -4.12 22.25
CA PRO A 568 -10.36 -4.20 23.03
C PRO A 568 -10.57 -5.58 23.66
N GLN A 569 -10.14 -6.65 22.99
CA GLN A 569 -10.31 -8.02 23.47
C GLN A 569 -9.48 -8.26 24.74
N VAL A 570 -8.25 -7.73 24.77
CA VAL A 570 -7.39 -7.73 25.95
C VAL A 570 -8.04 -6.94 27.09
N THR A 571 -8.57 -5.74 26.83
CA THR A 571 -9.27 -4.93 27.85
C THR A 571 -10.48 -5.69 28.42
N SER A 572 -11.29 -6.32 27.57
CA SER A 572 -12.44 -7.15 27.98
C SER A 572 -12.01 -8.33 28.85
N ALA A 573 -10.98 -9.07 28.44
CA ALA A 573 -10.45 -10.19 29.22
C ALA A 573 -9.89 -9.73 30.58
N ALA A 574 -9.18 -8.59 30.60
CA ALA A 574 -8.68 -7.97 31.84
C ALA A 574 -9.82 -7.55 32.78
N ARG A 575 -10.93 -7.03 32.22
CA ARG A 575 -12.13 -6.64 32.97
C ARG A 575 -12.87 -7.84 33.54
N ILE A 576 -12.92 -8.96 32.81
CA ILE A 576 -13.44 -10.24 33.32
C ILE A 576 -12.59 -10.72 34.50
N LEU A 577 -11.26 -10.67 34.38
CA LEU A 577 -10.35 -11.03 35.47
C LEU A 577 -10.53 -10.12 36.70
N LEU A 578 -10.68 -8.81 36.49
CA LEU A 578 -10.98 -7.85 37.55
C LEU A 578 -12.26 -8.24 38.31
N LYS A 579 -13.33 -8.60 37.61
CA LYS A 579 -14.61 -8.97 38.25
C LYS A 579 -14.58 -10.34 38.92
N ASN A 580 -13.61 -11.20 38.60
CA ASN A 580 -13.53 -12.57 39.10
C ASN A 580 -12.14 -12.88 39.71
N PRO A 581 -11.75 -12.25 40.83
CA PRO A 581 -10.45 -12.51 41.45
C PRO A 581 -10.27 -13.98 41.83
N GLY A 582 -9.10 -14.55 41.51
CA GLY A 582 -8.79 -15.96 41.79
C GLY A 582 -9.42 -16.98 40.84
N ASN A 583 -10.20 -16.54 39.82
CA ASN A 583 -10.73 -17.43 38.81
C ASN A 583 -9.64 -17.80 37.78
N GLN A 584 -9.24 -19.07 37.78
CA GLN A 584 -8.21 -19.61 36.90
C GLN A 584 -8.54 -19.46 35.42
N ALA A 585 -9.80 -19.71 35.02
CA ALA A 585 -10.21 -19.60 33.61
C ALA A 585 -10.17 -18.15 33.11
N ALA A 586 -10.54 -17.18 33.96
CA ALA A 586 -10.42 -15.77 33.63
C ALA A 586 -8.95 -15.34 33.49
N TYR A 587 -8.07 -15.87 34.34
CA TYR A 587 -6.63 -15.62 34.27
C TYR A 587 -6.01 -16.20 33.00
N GLU A 588 -6.30 -17.47 32.67
CA GLU A 588 -5.83 -18.13 31.45
C GLU A 588 -6.31 -17.41 30.18
N HIS A 589 -7.57 -16.96 30.17
CA HIS A 589 -8.12 -16.19 29.06
C HIS A 589 -7.38 -14.85 28.88
N PHE A 590 -7.17 -14.11 29.97
CA PHE A 590 -6.41 -12.86 29.93
C PHE A 590 -4.95 -13.07 29.49
N GLU A 591 -4.25 -14.07 30.03
CA GLU A 591 -2.87 -14.39 29.63
C GLU A 591 -2.78 -14.73 28.15
N THR A 592 -3.73 -15.51 27.62
CA THR A 592 -3.79 -15.84 26.19
C THR A 592 -3.94 -14.59 25.33
N MET A 593 -4.91 -13.73 25.64
CA MET A 593 -5.13 -12.48 24.89
C MET A 593 -3.95 -11.52 25.00
N LYS A 594 -3.39 -11.36 26.21
CA LYS A 594 -2.21 -10.54 26.47
C LYS A 594 -1.02 -11.01 25.63
N ASN A 595 -0.72 -12.30 25.65
CA ASN A 595 0.44 -12.84 24.93
C ASN A 595 0.26 -12.72 23.42
N GLN A 596 -0.94 -13.02 22.88
CA GLN A 596 -1.24 -12.77 21.46
C GLN A 596 -1.03 -11.31 21.05
N TRP A 597 -1.42 -10.36 21.90
CA TRP A 597 -1.18 -8.94 21.63
C TRP A 597 0.32 -8.59 21.70
N ILE A 598 1.07 -9.11 22.68
CA ILE A 598 2.51 -8.90 22.82
C ILE A 598 3.26 -9.47 21.61
N ASP A 599 2.96 -10.71 21.20
CA ASP A 599 3.57 -11.36 20.04
C ASP A 599 3.36 -10.52 18.77
N ASN A 600 2.14 -9.99 18.58
CA ASN A 600 1.85 -9.09 17.47
C ASN A 600 2.63 -7.76 17.58
N MET A 601 2.83 -7.21 18.78
CA MET A 601 3.64 -6.00 18.99
C MET A 601 5.13 -6.22 18.70
N GLU A 602 5.69 -7.37 19.07
CA GLU A 602 7.07 -7.74 18.76
C GLU A 602 7.28 -7.90 17.25
N LYS A 603 6.32 -8.56 16.57
CA LYS A 603 6.28 -8.65 15.10
C LYS A 603 6.20 -7.26 14.46
N MET A 604 5.29 -6.41 14.93
CA MET A 604 5.12 -5.04 14.41
C MET A 604 6.38 -4.21 14.60
N THR A 605 7.02 -4.29 15.77
CA THR A 605 8.27 -3.57 16.07
C THR A 605 9.36 -4.00 15.10
N SER A 606 9.50 -5.30 14.87
CA SER A 606 10.47 -5.84 13.92
C SER A 606 10.23 -5.32 12.50
N LEU A 607 9.00 -5.36 12.01
CA LEU A 607 8.68 -4.86 10.67
C LEU A 607 8.88 -3.34 10.54
N VAL A 608 8.58 -2.58 11.60
CA VAL A 608 8.82 -1.13 11.64
C VAL A 608 10.31 -0.81 11.64
N ASP A 609 11.13 -1.53 12.40
CA ASP A 609 12.59 -1.34 12.40
C ASP A 609 13.19 -1.65 11.02
N GLU A 610 12.68 -2.67 10.32
CA GLU A 610 13.09 -3.00 8.95
C GLU A 610 12.70 -1.93 7.92
N ALA A 611 11.65 -1.15 8.20
CA ALA A 611 11.20 -0.06 7.34
C ALA A 611 12.03 1.22 7.49
N ILE A 612 13.00 1.23 8.42
CA ILE A 612 13.79 2.42 8.76
C ILE A 612 15.25 2.12 8.47
N ASP A 613 15.96 3.12 7.97
CA ASP A 613 17.40 3.04 7.84
C ASP A 613 18.05 2.87 9.23
N THR A 614 18.77 1.76 9.41
CA THR A 614 19.39 1.39 10.70
C THR A 614 20.31 2.49 11.22
N LYS A 615 21.09 3.14 10.35
CA LYS A 615 21.97 4.25 10.74
C LYS A 615 21.17 5.43 11.29
N SER A 616 20.13 5.85 10.57
CA SER A 616 19.24 6.92 10.99
C SER A 616 18.53 6.61 12.32
N LEU A 617 18.15 5.35 12.55
CA LEU A 617 17.57 4.91 13.82
C LEU A 617 18.57 4.98 14.98
N LEU A 618 19.83 4.61 14.74
CA LEU A 618 20.91 4.73 15.72
C LEU A 618 21.21 6.19 16.06
N ASP A 619 21.29 7.06 15.04
CA ASP A 619 21.48 8.51 15.21
C ASP A 619 20.34 9.14 16.04
N ALA A 620 19.09 8.81 15.71
CA ALA A 620 17.92 9.28 16.45
C ALA A 620 17.92 8.78 17.91
N SER A 621 18.33 7.53 18.13
CA SER A 621 18.40 6.94 19.47
C SER A 621 19.51 7.55 20.32
N GLU A 622 20.68 7.84 19.73
CA GLU A 622 21.79 8.53 20.37
C GLU A 622 21.38 9.95 20.82
N GLU A 623 20.78 10.73 19.92
CA GLU A 623 20.32 12.09 20.24
C GLU A 623 19.18 12.09 21.27
N ALA A 624 18.28 11.09 21.23
CA ALA A 624 17.24 10.94 22.23
C ALA A 624 17.79 10.57 23.61
N ILE A 625 18.80 9.70 23.69
CA ILE A 625 19.50 9.39 24.96
C ILE A 625 20.15 10.65 25.52
N LYS A 626 20.80 11.45 24.69
CA LYS A 626 21.40 12.73 25.10
C LYS A 626 20.36 13.69 25.68
N LYS A 627 19.21 13.85 25.02
CA LYS A 627 18.08 14.65 25.54
C LYS A 627 17.54 14.09 26.87
N ASP A 628 17.48 12.77 27.03
CA ASP A 628 17.02 12.15 28.27
C ASP A 628 18.04 12.31 29.42
N ILE A 629 19.35 12.36 29.13
CA ILE A 629 20.38 12.75 30.10
C ILE A 629 20.18 14.20 30.54
N ASP A 630 19.91 15.11 29.60
CA ASP A 630 19.62 16.52 29.91
C ASP A 630 18.36 16.67 30.78
N LYS A 631 17.28 15.92 30.50
CA LYS A 631 16.08 15.89 31.35
C LYS A 631 16.41 15.40 32.77
N CYS A 632 17.23 14.36 32.89
CA CYS A 632 17.70 13.89 34.20
C CYS A 632 18.50 14.97 34.94
N ARG A 633 19.36 15.72 34.24
CA ARG A 633 20.10 16.86 34.82
C ARG A 633 19.15 17.93 35.36
N VAL A 634 18.13 18.29 34.59
CA VAL A 634 17.09 19.25 35.01
C VAL A 634 16.29 18.72 36.20
N ALA A 635 15.94 17.42 36.20
CA ALA A 635 15.24 16.78 37.32
C ALA A 635 16.07 16.79 38.61
N MET A 636 17.38 16.59 38.52
CA MET A 636 18.30 16.72 39.67
C MET A 636 18.35 18.15 40.20
N ALA A 637 18.49 19.13 39.29
CA ALA A 637 18.52 20.55 39.67
C ALA A 637 17.21 21.01 40.34
N ASN A 638 16.06 20.49 39.88
CA ASN A 638 14.74 20.80 40.41
C ASN A 638 14.29 19.89 41.56
N VAL A 639 15.13 18.96 42.02
CA VAL A 639 14.83 18.03 43.13
C VAL A 639 13.57 17.19 42.83
N GLN A 640 13.53 16.58 41.64
CA GLN A 640 12.41 15.73 41.17
C GLN A 640 12.85 14.27 40.95
N PRO A 641 12.89 13.43 42.02
CA PRO A 641 13.34 12.02 41.91
C PRO A 641 12.52 11.18 40.94
N GLN A 642 11.21 11.43 40.83
CA GLN A 642 10.36 10.69 39.90
C GLN A 642 10.72 10.96 38.44
N MET A 643 11.01 12.22 38.09
CA MET A 643 11.42 12.61 36.74
C MET A 643 12.80 12.06 36.38
N LEU A 644 13.72 11.99 37.36
CA LEU A 644 15.01 11.33 37.19
C LEU A 644 14.84 9.83 36.88
N VAL A 645 14.04 9.12 37.69
CA VAL A 645 13.80 7.68 37.49
C VAL A 645 13.14 7.43 36.13
N ALA A 646 12.18 8.27 35.73
CA ALA A 646 11.56 8.20 34.41
C ALA A 646 12.59 8.39 33.28
N GLY A 647 13.46 9.39 33.38
CA GLY A 647 14.52 9.65 32.40
C GLY A 647 15.56 8.52 32.33
N ALA A 648 16.03 8.01 33.46
CA ALA A 648 16.94 6.87 33.51
C ALA A 648 16.31 5.60 32.90
N THR A 649 15.03 5.36 33.17
CA THR A 649 14.28 4.25 32.57
C THR A 649 14.13 4.42 31.05
N SER A 650 13.97 5.64 30.57
CA SER A 650 13.99 5.96 29.13
C SER A 650 15.34 5.64 28.49
N ILE A 651 16.45 6.09 29.10
CA ILE A 651 17.81 5.80 28.62
C ILE A 651 18.06 4.29 28.54
N ALA A 652 17.71 3.54 29.60
CA ALA A 652 17.90 2.09 29.62
C ALA A 652 17.10 1.38 28.53
N ARG A 653 15.85 1.80 28.28
CA ARG A 653 15.01 1.22 27.22
C ARG A 653 15.59 1.50 25.83
N ARG A 654 15.99 2.74 25.55
CA ARG A 654 16.63 3.10 24.26
C ARG A 654 17.93 2.33 24.04
N ALA A 655 18.77 2.19 25.06
CA ALA A 655 20.00 1.39 24.98
C ALA A 655 19.71 -0.09 24.68
N ASN A 656 18.70 -0.69 25.32
CA ASN A 656 18.28 -2.07 25.03
C ASN A 656 17.73 -2.22 23.61
N ARG A 657 17.02 -1.21 23.09
CA ARG A 657 16.55 -1.23 21.70
C ARG A 657 17.71 -1.18 20.70
N VAL A 658 18.73 -0.35 20.96
CA VAL A 658 19.96 -0.32 20.14
C VAL A 658 20.62 -1.71 20.10
N LEU A 659 20.68 -2.41 21.24
CA LEU A 659 21.19 -3.80 21.28
C LEU A 659 20.33 -4.76 20.46
N LEU A 660 19.01 -4.62 20.49
CA LEU A 660 18.09 -5.47 19.73
C LEU A 660 18.29 -5.29 18.22
N VAL A 661 18.36 -4.03 17.76
CA VAL A 661 18.62 -3.69 16.36
C VAL A 661 19.99 -4.22 15.92
N ALA A 662 21.04 -3.96 16.70
CA ALA A 662 22.38 -4.43 16.39
C ALA A 662 22.48 -5.96 16.31
N LYS A 663 21.80 -6.68 17.23
CA LYS A 663 21.74 -8.14 17.22
C LYS A 663 21.08 -8.66 15.93
N ARG A 664 19.98 -8.04 15.50
CA ARG A 664 19.28 -8.43 14.28
C ARG A 664 20.14 -8.22 13.03
N GLU A 665 20.90 -7.13 12.97
CA GLU A 665 21.82 -6.87 11.86
C GLU A 665 22.99 -7.86 11.80
N VAL A 666 23.46 -8.32 12.97
CA VAL A 666 24.45 -9.41 13.06
C VAL A 666 23.88 -10.76 12.62
N GLU A 667 22.58 -10.99 12.81
CA GLU A 667 21.86 -12.17 12.33
C GLU A 667 21.58 -12.10 10.82
N ASN A 668 21.38 -10.89 10.27
CA ASN A 668 21.11 -10.62 8.87
C ASN A 668 22.36 -10.61 7.98
N SER A 669 23.53 -10.28 8.55
CA SER A 669 24.79 -10.20 7.79
C SER A 669 25.54 -11.53 7.76
N GLU A 670 26.11 -11.84 6.59
CA GLU A 670 27.04 -12.95 6.41
C GLU A 670 28.51 -12.51 6.49
N ASP A 671 28.82 -11.20 6.51
CA ASP A 671 30.19 -10.68 6.61
C ASP A 671 30.77 -10.88 8.03
N PRO A 672 31.78 -11.74 8.22
CA PRO A 672 32.36 -11.99 9.53
C PRO A 672 32.93 -10.73 10.20
N LYS A 673 33.54 -9.82 9.43
CA LYS A 673 34.20 -8.62 9.99
C LYS A 673 33.18 -7.67 10.57
N PHE A 674 32.13 -7.36 9.81
CA PHE A 674 31.01 -6.55 10.29
C PHE A 674 30.35 -7.17 11.52
N ARG A 675 30.06 -8.48 11.49
CA ARG A 675 29.43 -9.19 12.61
C ARG A 675 30.24 -9.11 13.89
N GLU A 676 31.57 -9.29 13.81
CA GLU A 676 32.45 -9.18 14.97
C GLU A 676 32.51 -7.75 15.52
N LEU A 677 32.63 -6.75 14.66
CA LEU A 677 32.66 -5.33 15.05
C LEU A 677 31.37 -4.92 15.78
N VAL A 678 30.21 -5.20 15.19
CA VAL A 678 28.90 -4.84 15.77
C VAL A 678 28.66 -5.61 17.06
N LYS A 679 29.04 -6.90 17.13
CA LYS A 679 28.91 -7.71 18.35
C LYS A 679 29.79 -7.17 19.47
N ALA A 680 31.04 -6.80 19.19
CA ALA A 680 31.95 -6.22 20.18
C ALA A 680 31.41 -4.90 20.75
N ALA A 681 30.92 -4.01 19.88
CA ALA A 681 30.32 -2.75 20.31
C ALA A 681 29.02 -2.97 21.13
N SER A 682 28.20 -3.95 20.73
CA SER A 682 26.98 -4.33 21.45
C SER A 682 27.28 -4.89 22.84
N ASP A 683 28.28 -5.76 22.96
CA ASP A 683 28.72 -6.31 24.24
C ASP A 683 29.23 -5.20 25.19
N GLU A 684 29.92 -4.20 24.65
CA GLU A 684 30.34 -3.02 25.43
C GLU A 684 29.12 -2.24 25.94
N LEU A 685 28.16 -1.91 25.06
CA LEU A 685 26.93 -1.21 25.44
C LEU A 685 26.14 -1.98 26.51
N GLY A 686 25.96 -3.30 26.35
CA GLY A 686 25.23 -4.13 27.32
C GLY A 686 25.80 -4.06 28.75
N ARG A 687 27.12 -3.94 28.89
CA ARG A 687 27.79 -3.82 30.21
C ARG A 687 27.56 -2.46 30.89
N THR A 688 27.17 -1.42 30.15
CA THR A 688 27.00 -0.05 30.68
C THR A 688 25.62 0.21 31.29
N ILE A 689 24.60 -0.58 30.93
CA ILE A 689 23.19 -0.33 31.32
C ILE A 689 22.97 -0.50 32.83
N SER A 690 23.36 -1.65 33.39
CA SER A 690 23.15 -1.96 34.81
C SER A 690 23.80 -0.95 35.77
N PRO A 691 25.07 -0.53 35.57
CA PRO A 691 25.70 0.53 36.35
C PRO A 691 24.89 1.83 36.38
N MET A 692 24.37 2.28 35.24
CA MET A 692 23.57 3.51 35.16
C MET A 692 22.27 3.39 35.95
N VAL A 693 21.56 2.26 35.84
CA VAL A 693 20.32 2.02 36.59
C VAL A 693 20.57 2.03 38.10
N MET A 694 21.68 1.43 38.56
CA MET A 694 22.05 1.45 39.98
C MET A 694 22.42 2.86 40.44
N ALA A 695 23.16 3.63 39.63
CA ALA A 695 23.48 5.02 39.94
C ALA A 695 22.21 5.90 40.00
N ALA A 696 21.24 5.68 39.10
CA ALA A 696 19.96 6.37 39.13
C ALA A 696 19.17 6.09 40.42
N LYS A 697 19.16 4.84 40.88
CA LYS A 697 18.55 4.46 42.17
C LYS A 697 19.24 5.12 43.37
N ALA A 698 20.57 5.21 43.35
CA ALA A 698 21.33 5.90 44.40
C ALA A 698 20.94 7.39 44.48
N VAL A 699 20.89 8.08 43.34
CA VAL A 699 20.44 9.47 43.27
C VAL A 699 18.97 9.60 43.66
N ALA A 700 18.09 8.68 43.27
CA ALA A 700 16.69 8.73 43.67
C ALA A 700 16.51 8.61 45.20
N GLY A 701 17.40 7.88 45.88
CA GLY A 701 17.42 7.76 47.34
C GLY A 701 17.89 9.04 48.06
N ASN A 702 18.81 9.79 47.46
CA ASN A 702 19.22 11.12 47.95
C ASN A 702 19.60 12.05 46.80
N ILE A 703 18.61 12.74 46.24
CA ILE A 703 18.78 13.50 45.00
C ILE A 703 19.70 14.71 45.16
N GLN A 704 19.98 15.16 46.38
CA GLN A 704 20.87 16.30 46.63
C GLN A 704 22.33 15.91 46.80
N ASP A 705 22.65 14.61 46.87
CA ASP A 705 24.03 14.15 46.97
C ASP A 705 24.79 14.35 45.65
N GLN A 706 25.70 15.32 45.65
CA GLN A 706 26.50 15.65 44.46
C GLN A 706 27.39 14.50 43.99
N GLY A 707 27.85 13.62 44.90
CA GLY A 707 28.65 12.46 44.54
C GLY A 707 27.85 11.46 43.70
N SER A 708 26.66 11.10 44.15
CA SER A 708 25.73 10.24 43.42
C SER A 708 25.27 10.87 42.10
N GLN A 709 24.96 12.18 42.09
CA GLN A 709 24.57 12.89 40.86
C GLN A 709 25.65 12.78 39.79
N LYS A 710 26.92 13.03 40.17
CA LYS A 710 28.06 12.89 39.26
C LYS A 710 28.22 11.45 38.77
N GLY A 711 28.13 10.47 39.66
CA GLY A 711 28.24 9.05 39.29
C GLY A 711 27.17 8.59 38.29
N PHE A 712 25.95 9.12 38.41
CA PHE A 712 24.88 8.90 37.44
C PHE A 712 25.20 9.53 36.08
N LEU A 713 25.62 10.80 36.04
CA LEU A 713 25.98 11.48 34.80
C LEU A 713 27.15 10.81 34.07
N ASP A 714 28.20 10.43 34.81
CA ASP A 714 29.35 9.70 34.25
C ASP A 714 28.90 8.37 33.62
N SER A 715 27.98 7.65 34.27
CA SER A 715 27.40 6.41 33.73
C SER A 715 26.50 6.66 32.52
N GLY A 716 25.75 7.78 32.50
CA GLY A 716 24.94 8.20 31.36
C GLY A 716 25.79 8.52 30.13
N TYR A 717 26.89 9.27 30.27
CA TYR A 717 27.79 9.56 29.16
C TYR A 717 28.55 8.33 28.66
N ARG A 718 28.81 7.33 29.53
CA ARG A 718 29.35 6.03 29.09
C ARG A 718 28.37 5.27 28.20
N ILE A 719 27.08 5.26 28.53
CA ILE A 719 26.04 4.67 27.65
C ILE A 719 26.05 5.40 26.31
N LEU A 720 26.05 6.74 26.33
CA LEU A 720 26.03 7.55 25.11
C LEU A 720 27.24 7.24 24.21
N ALA A 721 28.44 7.16 24.78
CA ALA A 721 29.66 6.81 24.05
C ALA A 721 29.60 5.37 23.48
N ALA A 722 29.07 4.41 24.24
CA ALA A 722 28.92 3.04 23.77
C ALA A 722 27.89 2.91 22.64
N VAL A 723 26.78 3.68 22.69
CA VAL A 723 25.84 3.81 21.56
C VAL A 723 26.54 4.40 20.34
N GLY A 724 27.35 5.46 20.51
CA GLY A 724 28.14 6.05 19.42
C GLY A 724 29.10 5.05 18.75
N LYS A 725 29.73 4.17 19.53
CA LYS A 725 30.56 3.07 18.99
C LYS A 725 29.75 2.04 18.20
N VAL A 726 28.55 1.68 18.68
CA VAL A 726 27.65 0.81 17.92
C VAL A 726 27.32 1.48 16.58
N ARG A 727 26.93 2.75 16.57
CA ARG A 727 26.68 3.53 15.35
C ARG A 727 27.89 3.56 14.40
N GLU A 728 29.09 3.78 14.93
CA GLU A 728 30.33 3.78 14.13
C GLU A 728 30.60 2.43 13.46
N ALA A 729 30.22 1.31 14.08
CA ALA A 729 30.35 -0.01 13.47
C ALA A 729 29.47 -0.20 12.21
N PHE A 730 28.46 0.64 12.01
CA PHE A 730 27.60 0.67 10.80
C PHE A 730 28.07 1.67 9.74
N GLN A 731 29.18 2.39 9.97
CA GLN A 731 29.73 3.25 8.92
C GLN A 731 30.41 2.39 7.85
N PRO A 732 30.21 2.72 6.55
CA PRO A 732 30.98 2.09 5.48
C PRO A 732 32.47 2.26 5.80
N GLN A 733 33.23 1.17 5.82
CA GLN A 733 34.69 1.29 5.81
C GLN A 733 35.06 1.84 4.44
N GLU A 734 35.30 3.16 4.35
CA GLU A 734 35.89 3.72 3.15
C GLU A 734 37.22 2.98 2.91
N PRO A 735 37.46 2.44 1.71
CA PRO A 735 38.80 2.02 1.35
C PRO A 735 39.72 3.24 1.46
N ASP A 736 40.87 3.10 2.13
CA ASP A 736 41.84 4.18 2.31
C ASP A 736 42.06 4.93 0.99
N PHE A 737 41.56 6.18 0.92
CA PHE A 737 41.74 7.08 -0.20
C PHE A 737 42.67 8.22 0.24
N PRO A 738 43.64 8.62 -0.58
CA PRO A 738 43.85 8.20 -1.98
C PRO A 738 44.62 6.88 -2.15
N PRO A 739 44.38 6.14 -3.26
CA PRO A 739 45.32 5.12 -3.70
C PRO A 739 46.71 5.76 -3.86
N PRO A 740 47.80 5.00 -3.59
CA PRO A 740 49.14 5.53 -3.78
C PRO A 740 49.28 6.06 -5.21
N PRO A 741 49.85 7.26 -5.42
CA PRO A 741 50.10 7.77 -6.75
C PRO A 741 50.90 6.74 -7.54
N PRO A 742 50.59 6.53 -8.84
CA PRO A 742 51.35 5.59 -9.66
C PRO A 742 52.82 6.00 -9.64
N ASP A 743 53.71 5.01 -9.52
CA ASP A 743 55.15 5.22 -9.43
C ASP A 743 55.69 5.73 -10.78
N LEU A 744 55.86 7.05 -10.87
CA LEU A 744 56.30 7.75 -12.09
C LEU A 744 57.80 7.54 -12.38
N ASP A 745 58.55 6.94 -11.45
CA ASP A 745 60.00 6.72 -11.58
C ASP A 745 60.37 5.66 -12.64
N GLN A 746 59.37 4.95 -13.20
CA GLN A 746 59.56 4.02 -14.33
C GLN A 746 59.34 4.68 -15.70
N LEU A 747 59.00 5.98 -15.77
CA LEU A 747 58.94 6.73 -17.02
C LEU A 747 60.34 7.24 -17.40
N HIS A 748 61.08 6.43 -18.15
CA HIS A 748 62.22 6.92 -18.94
C HIS A 748 61.75 7.38 -20.32
N VAL A 749 61.87 8.67 -20.60
CA VAL A 749 61.93 9.16 -21.98
C VAL A 749 63.34 8.86 -22.49
N SER A 750 63.50 7.75 -23.20
CA SER A 750 64.68 7.55 -24.02
C SER A 750 64.62 8.55 -25.18
N ASP A 751 65.34 9.67 -25.05
CA ASP A 751 65.64 10.61 -26.16
C ASP A 751 66.70 10.01 -27.11
N ASP A 752 66.50 8.75 -27.52
CA ASP A 752 67.27 8.18 -28.63
C ASP A 752 66.69 8.76 -29.92
N GLN A 753 67.44 9.66 -30.54
CA GLN A 753 67.17 10.16 -31.89
C GLN A 753 66.81 8.99 -32.80
N ALA A 754 65.62 9.04 -33.39
CA ALA A 754 65.17 8.04 -34.35
C ALA A 754 66.24 7.85 -35.45
N PRO A 755 66.69 6.61 -35.72
CA PRO A 755 67.61 6.37 -36.82
C PRO A 755 66.96 6.83 -38.14
N PRO A 756 67.74 7.42 -39.07
CA PRO A 756 67.17 7.91 -40.33
C PRO A 756 66.48 6.78 -41.08
N LYS A 757 65.27 7.06 -41.59
CA LYS A 757 64.43 6.11 -42.33
C LYS A 757 65.25 5.43 -43.45
N PRO A 758 65.33 4.09 -43.50
CA PRO A 758 65.74 3.38 -44.71
C PRO A 758 64.76 3.72 -45.85
N PRO A 759 65.21 3.72 -47.12
CA PRO A 759 64.29 3.83 -48.25
C PRO A 759 63.28 2.67 -48.21
N LEU A 760 62.00 2.98 -48.39
CA LEU A 760 60.90 2.01 -48.41
C LEU A 760 61.17 0.92 -49.47
N PRO A 761 61.08 -0.38 -49.14
CA PRO A 761 60.75 -1.38 -50.13
C PRO A 761 59.34 -1.08 -50.66
N GLU A 762 59.17 -1.04 -51.98
CA GLU A 762 57.84 -0.92 -52.58
C GLU A 762 56.96 -2.08 -52.11
N GLY A 763 55.85 -1.80 -51.40
CA GLY A 763 54.73 -2.73 -51.31
C GLY A 763 54.16 -3.08 -49.93
N GLU A 764 54.71 -2.63 -48.79
CA GLU A 764 54.11 -2.93 -47.48
C GLU A 764 53.42 -1.70 -46.86
N VAL A 765 52.11 -1.60 -47.11
CA VAL A 765 51.21 -0.73 -46.36
C VAL A 765 50.75 -1.50 -45.12
N PRO A 766 50.73 -0.91 -43.91
CA PRO A 766 50.17 -1.58 -42.73
C PRO A 766 48.72 -2.04 -43.00
N PRO A 767 48.30 -3.20 -42.46
CA PRO A 767 46.96 -3.73 -42.71
C PRO A 767 45.90 -2.69 -42.32
N PRO A 768 44.82 -2.54 -43.12
CA PRO A 768 43.77 -1.58 -42.81
C PRO A 768 43.19 -1.89 -41.43
N ARG A 769 43.11 -0.87 -40.57
CA ARG A 769 42.49 -1.01 -39.26
C ARG A 769 41.03 -1.48 -39.48
N PRO A 770 40.58 -2.61 -38.90
CA PRO A 770 39.18 -2.97 -38.96
C PRO A 770 38.34 -1.82 -38.38
N PRO A 771 37.10 -1.62 -38.85
CA PRO A 771 36.23 -0.60 -38.28
C PRO A 771 36.19 -0.82 -36.75
N PRO A 772 36.41 0.23 -35.94
CA PRO A 772 36.30 0.09 -34.50
C PRO A 772 34.90 -0.45 -34.18
N PRO A 773 34.76 -1.44 -33.26
CA PRO A 773 33.44 -1.85 -32.81
C PRO A 773 32.69 -0.61 -32.33
N GLU A 774 31.41 -0.48 -32.69
CA GLU A 774 30.58 0.60 -32.19
C GLU A 774 30.51 0.48 -30.66
N GLU A 775 31.22 1.34 -29.95
CA GLU A 775 31.15 1.42 -28.48
C GLU A 775 29.88 2.14 -28.00
N LYS A 776 28.87 2.28 -28.87
CA LYS A 776 27.62 2.96 -28.55
C LYS A 776 26.61 1.92 -28.11
N ASP A 777 26.13 2.05 -26.88
CA ASP A 777 24.92 1.36 -26.45
C ASP A 777 23.78 1.77 -27.42
N GLU A 778 22.97 0.80 -27.88
CA GLU A 778 21.86 1.06 -28.81
C GLU A 778 20.86 2.04 -28.17
N GLU A 779 20.53 3.12 -28.89
CA GLU A 779 19.51 4.08 -28.45
C GLU A 779 18.10 3.51 -28.65
N PHE A 780 17.18 3.88 -27.74
CA PHE A 780 15.79 3.45 -27.83
C PHE A 780 15.15 3.89 -29.16
N PRO A 781 14.48 2.99 -29.91
CA PRO A 781 13.94 3.31 -31.22
C PRO A 781 12.91 4.44 -31.16
N GLU A 782 13.08 5.46 -32.02
CA GLU A 782 12.12 6.55 -32.17
C GLU A 782 10.88 6.08 -32.94
N GLN A 783 9.69 6.39 -32.40
CA GLN A 783 8.43 6.10 -33.09
C GLN A 783 8.27 6.98 -34.33
N LYS A 784 7.93 6.36 -35.46
CA LYS A 784 7.64 7.10 -36.70
C LYS A 784 6.20 7.60 -36.68
N ALA A 785 5.97 8.81 -37.18
CA ALA A 785 4.63 9.38 -37.27
C ALA A 785 3.69 8.48 -38.10
N GLY A 786 2.60 8.00 -37.49
CA GLY A 786 1.59 7.15 -38.14
C GLY A 786 1.72 5.64 -37.85
N GLU A 787 2.70 5.22 -37.04
CA GLU A 787 2.87 3.82 -36.64
C GLU A 787 1.82 3.42 -35.58
N MET A 788 1.06 2.34 -35.83
CA MET A 788 0.10 1.80 -34.85
C MET A 788 0.86 1.00 -33.79
N VAL A 789 1.10 1.60 -32.64
CA VAL A 789 1.79 0.96 -31.51
C VAL A 789 0.84 0.83 -30.31
N SER A 790 0.97 -0.27 -29.58
CA SER A 790 0.35 -0.41 -28.25
C SER A 790 1.05 0.54 -27.27
N GLU A 791 0.39 1.65 -26.93
CA GLU A 791 0.91 2.68 -26.03
C GLU A 791 1.37 2.12 -24.66
N PRO A 792 0.61 1.22 -23.98
CA PRO A 792 1.06 0.64 -22.71
C PRO A 792 2.33 -0.22 -22.82
N MET A 793 2.47 -0.99 -23.91
CA MET A 793 3.66 -1.82 -24.12
C MET A 793 4.89 -0.95 -24.37
N MET A 794 4.71 0.16 -25.09
CA MET A 794 5.82 1.07 -25.37
C MET A 794 6.32 1.77 -24.12
N VAL A 795 5.40 2.22 -23.25
CA VAL A 795 5.75 2.81 -21.97
C VAL A 795 6.52 1.82 -21.10
N ALA A 796 6.08 0.57 -21.01
CA ALA A 796 6.77 -0.47 -20.24
C ALA A 796 8.19 -0.74 -20.75
N ALA A 797 8.37 -0.87 -22.07
CA ALA A 797 9.68 -1.06 -22.67
C ALA A 797 10.62 0.14 -22.44
N ARG A 798 10.09 1.37 -22.54
CA ARG A 798 10.85 2.60 -22.28
C ARG A 798 11.29 2.70 -20.82
N GLN A 799 10.42 2.34 -19.88
CA GLN A 799 10.74 2.32 -18.45
C GLN A 799 11.88 1.36 -18.13
N LEU A 800 11.86 0.14 -18.70
CA LEU A 800 12.94 -0.83 -18.52
C LEU A 800 14.26 -0.30 -19.10
N HIS A 801 14.23 0.26 -20.31
CA HIS A 801 15.40 0.86 -20.94
C HIS A 801 15.97 2.04 -20.13
N ASP A 802 15.12 2.92 -19.60
CA ASP A 802 15.54 4.06 -18.79
C ASP A 802 16.22 3.65 -17.48
N GLU A 803 15.87 2.51 -16.91
CA GLU A 803 16.57 1.95 -15.74
C GLU A 803 17.90 1.30 -16.16
N ALA A 804 17.90 0.48 -17.20
CA ALA A 804 19.08 -0.24 -17.68
C ALA A 804 20.19 0.72 -18.14
N ARG A 805 19.84 1.78 -18.88
CA ARG A 805 20.80 2.75 -19.44
C ARG A 805 21.56 3.58 -18.40
N LYS A 806 21.16 3.52 -17.12
CA LYS A 806 21.92 4.14 -16.02
C LYS A 806 23.24 3.41 -15.75
N TRP A 807 23.38 2.18 -16.24
CA TRP A 807 24.49 1.27 -15.99
C TRP A 807 25.21 0.92 -17.28
N SER A 808 26.51 0.61 -17.20
CA SER A 808 27.26 0.18 -18.38
C SER A 808 26.97 -1.28 -18.71
N SER A 809 26.61 -1.54 -19.97
CA SER A 809 26.43 -2.88 -20.55
C SER A 809 27.73 -3.70 -20.58
N LYS A 810 28.91 -3.05 -20.53
CA LYS A 810 30.23 -3.69 -20.71
C LYS A 810 30.62 -4.69 -19.61
N VAL A 811 29.98 -4.65 -18.44
CA VAL A 811 30.44 -5.37 -17.24
C VAL A 811 29.39 -6.26 -16.59
N SER A 812 28.13 -6.20 -17.07
CA SER A 812 27.02 -6.95 -16.48
C SER A 812 26.15 -7.61 -17.54
N GLY A 813 26.13 -8.95 -17.55
CA GLY A 813 25.23 -9.71 -18.42
C GLY A 813 23.75 -9.37 -18.17
N THR A 814 23.38 -8.97 -16.94
CA THR A 814 22.01 -8.54 -16.58
C THR A 814 21.60 -7.20 -17.20
N ILE A 815 22.56 -6.32 -17.52
CA ILE A 815 22.27 -5.05 -18.22
C ILE A 815 22.27 -5.24 -19.74
N MET A 816 22.91 -6.30 -20.22
CA MET A 816 22.95 -6.67 -21.64
C MET A 816 21.68 -7.42 -22.09
N PHE A 817 21.04 -8.18 -21.19
CA PHE A 817 19.71 -8.78 -21.39
C PHE A 817 18.61 -7.75 -21.11
#